data_AF-A0A0M8TN20-F1
#
_entry.id   AF-A0A0M8TN20-F1
#
_cell.length_a   1.000
_cell.length_b   1.000
_cell.length_c   1.000
_cell.angle_alpha   90.00
_cell.angle_beta   90.00
_cell.angle_gamma   90.00
#
_symmetry.space_group_name_H-M   'P 1'
#
loop_
_entity.id
_entity.type
_entity.pdbx_description
1 polymer ?
#
loop_
_entity_poly.entity_id
_entity_poly.type
_entity_poly.pdbx_seq_one_letter_code
_entity_poly.pdbx_strand_id
1 'polypeptide(L)'
;MAERPDLSAQFSVLARAGLPPSALVTWAPTLWREPRLLVPVDVQALVVTSAAQEEWADVARRLPEGAEPSAGSAPQPGTLAAPPPFTPVTGGRSPGVYLHWALPDALATGTVPHDAGSAPGPAQLGMPVVPNRWLVARIGGGTPRRVAAWVVESDRGLTRPLGIWAEAADPAPGARTPWLQPGSLTAVSGGDPAWAAVLDGVIDRFAVHDDLADLDRADAAGTLSYLVAGWYSDPALDPLAGADAARGFEALLARLRWSIDADALARARASANAAREAATAARKQTGPRATGAEVIATLQVGALNAQVPVPAADSGLVEGATPRIAPGAWSPRQTICHGHVHGVRPDGVGADDRPAASALTAALGSCPEDSFAALLAPALPDPLGGERLAAAFLRGTAGRYDDPDGAVDVDEDLHGAEFVALPGGTRDRGDRLRTGGAADSVLDTLGTAADRRAAGPPRRTRKDGSRTASVRFGLQRKALHIVDDGTPVLEVFEERGRPGPTDSGEPSQAPVRGPAGFRDVEVGLPRMHVPADPVLTLTGAARSLRHGSDTRHTEDGLLACRLTGEPVRRMHGVIKGHQVVAPLGHGGLPPECEELLAEVALTDPFHAAETAQTAAQAAGAAPVSVTNRVFGEIALAASAAAGKKVAWAAAASTMDGTLPSPQATTWWRQPWVPLYLEWELEVDLADDDAAALRAWDLGEVDLEPSAAPGAAPTTTIRSLTGRSLLTPSPASAFADRVRTVLLAEAELDQAGGDLEPATEQALRTLAARSRTLDVTAAALEGLRQWLLGWDDNVARAKGGTPGAAVSPVPARVPRLLRSGAFRLVRARVVDTFGRIVDLTPGLSGVRVAGSLTANGEGTGGAAGVLVPRLTTPARLMLRLVDPAHEDIEAHVDQETGGASPVAGWLLPDPVDHAAELFDAAGAPLGQLIHDPDGPGVLWESAPGRPGPLGAPPPVNGPGDLPLAGVVTGLLRADAQRRAAGLAPETEDLLEEEESPLSAMLRVLDTTAATVDSAAAGTDHLAGLMSRPLALVRALLRIEIGPDEAPPETPQPLRRLREQRLAEVARLEVPVRLGALSRLDDGVLGYFVDDDYGRFHPVAGDVLAAALDSGPRRGLLASGADPAAPGTRPVTSGYVVADPVLRVHPGQTVRLTLVVVAGAAVHATCGLLPRTSVRLHRDWTAEALERIAPSFRVGPVLVDPATIRMPAPGGGGITPTWAHRDTPATWREDPIAAATAEARMAERPAAVQDGWLRLVRGEEEPS
;
A
#
# COMPACT_ATOMS: atom_id res chain seq x y z
N MET A 1 -11.31 68.84 47.94
CA MET A 1 -10.30 68.67 46.87
C MET A 1 -10.14 67.19 46.65
N ALA A 2 -10.45 66.68 45.46
CA ALA A 2 -10.13 65.31 45.08
C ALA A 2 -8.84 65.35 44.26
N GLU A 3 -7.89 64.47 44.56
CA GLU A 3 -6.64 64.35 43.82
C GLU A 3 -6.95 63.89 42.39
N ARG A 4 -6.36 64.55 41.40
CA ARG A 4 -6.41 64.08 40.01
C ARG A 4 -5.42 62.92 39.88
N PRO A 5 -5.80 61.77 39.30
CA PRO A 5 -4.83 60.73 38.99
C PRO A 5 -3.87 61.23 37.91
N ASP A 6 -2.57 61.09 38.14
CA ASP A 6 -1.56 61.37 37.12
C ASP A 6 -1.68 60.36 35.98
N LEU A 7 -1.99 60.86 34.79
CA LEU A 7 -2.14 60.05 33.58
C LEU A 7 -0.76 59.75 32.98
N SER A 8 -0.15 58.66 33.43
CA SER A 8 1.20 58.25 33.00
C SER A 8 1.29 57.97 31.49
N ALA A 9 2.53 57.95 30.96
CA ALA A 9 2.78 57.59 29.56
C ALA A 9 2.20 56.21 29.20
N GLN A 10 2.18 55.27 30.14
CA GLN A 10 1.56 53.95 30.01
C GLN A 10 0.05 54.05 29.71
N PHE A 11 -0.67 54.96 30.37
CA PHE A 11 -2.10 55.20 30.10
C PHE A 11 -2.35 55.76 28.70
N SER A 12 -1.47 56.63 28.20
CA SER A 12 -1.58 57.14 26.82
C SER A 12 -1.29 56.06 25.76
N VAL A 13 -0.43 55.08 26.06
CA VAL A 13 -0.19 53.92 25.19
C VAL A 13 -1.39 52.96 25.24
N LEU A 14 -1.89 52.61 26.43
CA LEU A 14 -3.11 51.82 26.63
C LEU A 14 -4.30 52.38 25.84
N ALA A 15 -4.59 53.67 26.01
CA ALA A 15 -5.72 54.34 25.37
C ALA A 15 -5.60 54.41 23.84
N ARG A 16 -4.38 54.39 23.29
CA ARG A 16 -4.13 54.33 21.84
C ARG A 16 -4.14 52.90 21.27
N ALA A 17 -3.78 51.91 22.08
CA ALA A 17 -3.77 50.50 21.70
C ALA A 17 -5.12 49.79 21.94
N GLY A 18 -6.06 50.41 22.67
CA GLY A 18 -7.34 49.81 23.03
C GLY A 18 -7.25 48.70 24.09
N LEU A 19 -6.10 48.58 24.76
CA LEU A 19 -5.83 47.54 25.74
C LEU A 19 -6.32 47.93 27.14
N PRO A 20 -6.79 46.99 27.97
CA PRO A 20 -7.11 47.25 29.37
C PRO A 20 -5.82 47.36 30.22
N PRO A 21 -5.81 48.13 31.32
CA PRO A 21 -4.62 48.30 32.17
C PRO A 21 -4.01 47.00 32.71
N SER A 22 -4.84 45.97 32.93
CA SER A 22 -4.42 44.62 33.35
C SER A 22 -3.49 43.94 32.35
N ALA A 23 -3.62 44.25 31.06
CA ALA A 23 -2.82 43.63 30.00
C ALA A 23 -1.37 44.12 29.99
N LEU A 24 -1.05 45.29 30.57
CA LEU A 24 0.35 45.72 30.73
C LEU A 24 1.09 44.90 31.77
N VAL A 25 0.43 44.52 32.87
CA VAL A 25 1.05 43.75 33.97
C VAL A 25 1.47 42.35 33.51
N THR A 26 0.71 41.80 32.55
CA THR A 26 0.87 40.44 32.02
C THR A 26 1.43 40.41 30.58
N TRP A 27 2.03 41.52 30.13
CA TRP A 27 2.48 41.68 28.74
C TRP A 27 3.62 40.72 28.37
N ALA A 28 3.37 39.79 27.44
CA ALA A 28 4.43 38.95 26.88
C ALA A 28 5.23 39.72 25.80
N PRO A 29 6.55 39.94 25.98
CA PRO A 29 7.40 40.63 25.01
C PRO A 29 7.86 39.73 23.85
N THR A 30 7.78 38.40 24.03
CA THR A 30 8.11 37.38 23.02
C THR A 30 6.97 37.17 22.02
N LEU A 31 5.72 37.42 22.42
CA LEU A 31 4.54 37.22 21.59
C LEU A 31 4.50 38.21 20.41
N TRP A 32 4.59 37.69 19.18
CA TRP A 32 4.35 38.48 17.97
C TRP A 32 2.86 38.84 17.86
N ARG A 33 2.54 40.03 17.34
CA ARG A 33 1.16 40.54 17.24
C ARG A 33 0.81 40.96 15.80
N GLU A 34 1.30 40.16 14.86
CA GLU A 34 0.96 40.20 13.44
C GLU A 34 -0.25 39.29 13.16
N PRO A 35 -0.95 39.44 12.00
CA PRO A 35 -2.05 38.58 11.63
C PRO A 35 -1.68 37.10 11.59
N ARG A 36 -2.56 36.27 12.15
CA ARG A 36 -2.45 34.81 12.22
C ARG A 36 -3.37 34.12 11.23
N LEU A 37 -3.01 32.89 10.89
CA LEU A 37 -3.91 31.90 10.32
C LEU A 37 -4.66 31.17 11.45
N LEU A 38 -5.99 31.24 11.42
CA LEU A 38 -6.89 30.53 12.33
C LEU A 38 -7.21 29.16 11.72
N VAL A 39 -6.64 28.11 12.30
CA VAL A 39 -6.77 26.72 11.85
C VAL A 39 -7.80 26.00 12.74
N PRO A 40 -8.88 25.44 12.19
CA PRO A 40 -9.92 24.78 12.99
C PRO A 40 -9.46 23.42 13.53
N VAL A 41 -9.78 23.11 14.79
CA VAL A 41 -9.53 21.81 15.44
C VAL A 41 -10.79 21.26 16.13
N ASP A 42 -10.92 19.94 16.13
CA ASP A 42 -12.04 19.23 16.77
C ASP A 42 -11.79 19.07 18.28
N VAL A 43 -12.66 19.70 19.08
CA VAL A 43 -12.64 19.62 20.55
C VAL A 43 -13.78 18.72 21.01
N GLN A 44 -13.50 17.81 21.94
CA GLN A 44 -14.48 16.89 22.52
C GLN A 44 -14.46 17.03 24.04
N ALA A 45 -15.63 16.85 24.67
CA ALA A 45 -15.80 17.01 26.12
C ALA A 45 -16.53 15.79 26.69
N LEU A 46 -15.81 14.92 27.41
CA LEU A 46 -16.40 13.82 28.16
C LEU A 46 -16.85 14.32 29.53
N VAL A 47 -18.10 14.08 29.92
CA VAL A 47 -18.60 14.41 31.26
C VAL A 47 -18.65 13.15 32.12
N VAL A 48 -17.92 13.16 33.23
CA VAL A 48 -17.90 12.07 34.22
C VAL A 48 -18.67 12.52 35.45
N THR A 49 -19.70 11.77 35.82
CA THR A 49 -20.53 12.07 36.99
C THR A 49 -20.21 11.10 38.14
N SER A 50 -20.49 11.52 39.38
CA SER A 50 -20.33 10.66 40.56
C SER A 50 -21.29 9.46 40.60
N ALA A 51 -22.32 9.44 39.75
CA ALA A 51 -23.27 8.33 39.63
C ALA A 51 -22.85 7.28 38.58
N ALA A 52 -21.99 7.64 37.62
CA ALA A 52 -21.59 6.78 36.51
C ALA A 52 -20.27 6.04 36.81
N GLN A 53 -20.34 4.98 37.62
CA GLN A 53 -19.22 4.04 37.76
C GLN A 53 -19.19 3.05 36.57
N GLU A 54 -18.63 3.50 35.45
CA GLU A 54 -18.28 2.66 34.31
C GLU A 54 -16.86 2.05 34.47
N GLU A 55 -16.59 0.93 33.79
CA GLU A 55 -15.22 0.44 33.61
C GLU A 55 -14.50 1.27 32.53
N TRP A 56 -13.25 1.64 32.81
CA TRP A 56 -12.37 2.38 31.89
C TRP A 56 -11.14 1.54 31.60
N ALA A 57 -10.75 1.43 30.35
CA ALA A 57 -9.52 0.75 29.94
C ALA A 57 -8.31 1.69 30.07
N ASP A 58 -7.23 1.22 30.70
CA ASP A 58 -5.96 1.96 30.72
C ASP A 58 -5.13 1.58 29.49
N VAL A 59 -5.10 2.48 28.52
CA VAL A 59 -4.34 2.32 27.27
C VAL A 59 -3.18 3.32 27.13
N ALA A 60 -2.96 4.19 28.13
CA ALA A 60 -2.07 5.33 27.98
C ALA A 60 -0.59 5.03 28.23
N ARG A 61 0.25 5.38 27.24
CA ARG A 61 1.69 5.56 27.46
C ARG A 61 1.94 6.92 28.13
N ARG A 62 2.11 6.90 29.45
CA ARG A 62 2.36 8.09 30.27
C ARG A 62 3.85 8.39 30.32
N LEU A 63 4.22 9.66 30.14
CA LEU A 63 5.58 10.13 30.41
C LEU A 63 5.90 9.93 31.91
N PRO A 64 7.12 9.52 32.28
CA PRO A 64 7.47 9.19 33.67
C PRO A 64 7.38 10.40 34.59
N GLU A 65 6.66 10.27 35.71
CA GLU A 65 6.54 11.34 36.70
C GLU A 65 7.89 11.66 37.37
N GLY A 66 8.16 12.94 37.60
CA GLY A 66 9.31 13.41 38.40
C GLY A 66 10.70 13.20 37.81
N ALA A 67 10.84 12.64 36.61
CA ALA A 67 12.12 12.51 35.93
C ALA A 67 12.49 13.82 35.21
N GLU A 68 13.58 14.48 35.61
CA GLU A 68 14.24 15.43 34.70
C GLU A 68 14.82 14.62 33.52
N PRO A 69 14.40 14.90 32.27
CA PRO A 69 14.91 14.16 31.13
C PRO A 69 16.35 14.57 30.88
N SER A 70 17.19 13.59 30.49
CA SER A 70 18.55 13.84 30.04
C SER A 70 18.54 14.75 28.80
N ALA A 71 18.70 16.05 29.02
CA ALA A 71 18.87 17.10 28.01
C ALA A 71 17.81 17.12 26.87
N GLY A 72 16.53 17.30 27.21
CA GLY A 72 15.59 18.02 26.35
C GLY A 72 15.09 17.34 25.06
N SER A 73 15.33 16.04 24.86
CA SER A 73 14.74 15.28 23.75
C SER A 73 13.45 14.55 24.17
N ALA A 74 12.42 14.56 23.33
CA ALA A 74 11.25 13.71 23.53
C ALA A 74 11.62 12.21 23.51
N PRO A 75 10.93 11.35 24.29
CA PRO A 75 11.11 9.92 24.22
C PRO A 75 10.88 9.38 22.81
N GLN A 76 11.77 8.49 22.35
CA GLN A 76 11.60 7.83 21.06
C GLN A 76 10.37 6.91 21.07
N PRO A 77 9.79 6.60 19.90
CA PRO A 77 8.78 5.56 19.73
C PRO A 77 9.16 4.29 20.49
N GLY A 78 8.23 3.81 21.33
CA GLY A 78 8.38 2.56 22.06
C GLY A 78 9.07 2.61 23.41
N THR A 79 9.68 3.75 23.78
CA THR A 79 10.46 3.86 25.02
C THR A 79 9.62 3.86 26.30
N LEU A 80 8.32 4.19 26.20
CA LEU A 80 7.37 4.11 27.31
C LEU A 80 6.62 2.78 27.27
N ALA A 81 6.52 2.10 28.42
CA ALA A 81 5.71 0.91 28.56
C ALA A 81 4.22 1.28 28.56
N ALA A 82 3.44 0.65 27.66
CA ALA A 82 1.98 0.70 27.74
C ALA A 82 1.49 -0.28 28.82
N PRO A 83 0.34 -0.02 29.48
CA PRO A 83 -0.34 -1.03 30.28
C PRO A 83 -0.73 -2.23 29.39
N PRO A 84 -0.66 -3.48 29.90
CA PRO A 84 -1.10 -4.66 29.15
C PRO A 84 -2.54 -4.54 28.63
N PRO A 85 -2.90 -5.24 27.53
CA PRO A 85 -4.28 -5.32 27.07
C PRO A 85 -5.22 -5.78 28.19
N PHE A 86 -6.45 -5.27 28.20
CA PHE A 86 -7.47 -5.55 29.22
C PHE A 86 -7.18 -5.01 30.62
N THR A 87 -6.19 -4.11 30.80
CA THR A 87 -5.96 -3.42 32.09
C THR A 87 -7.04 -2.37 32.35
N PRO A 88 -7.71 -2.34 33.52
CA PRO A 88 -8.64 -1.28 33.89
C PRO A 88 -7.96 -0.12 34.64
N VAL A 89 -8.53 1.08 34.54
CA VAL A 89 -8.10 2.26 35.32
C VAL A 89 -8.40 2.04 36.81
N THR A 90 -7.35 1.96 37.63
CA THR A 90 -7.48 1.69 39.07
C THR A 90 -8.12 2.87 39.80
N GLY A 91 -9.23 2.62 40.50
CA GLY A 91 -9.98 3.65 41.25
C GLY A 91 -11.03 4.40 40.42
N GLY A 92 -11.16 4.13 39.12
CA GLY A 92 -12.07 4.83 38.22
C GLY A 92 -11.60 6.25 37.85
N ARG A 93 -12.45 6.98 37.11
CA ARG A 93 -12.18 8.35 36.66
C ARG A 93 -12.88 9.36 37.58
N SER A 94 -12.18 10.43 37.99
CA SER A 94 -12.75 11.46 38.87
C SER A 94 -13.90 12.22 38.17
N PRO A 95 -14.94 12.68 38.88
CA PRO A 95 -15.98 13.50 38.29
C PRO A 95 -15.46 14.83 37.71
N GLY A 96 -16.17 15.37 36.71
CA GLY A 96 -15.83 16.62 36.03
C GLY A 96 -15.92 16.50 34.51
N VAL A 97 -15.36 17.47 33.79
CA VAL A 97 -15.31 17.51 32.33
C VAL A 97 -13.88 17.27 31.85
N TYR A 98 -13.69 16.24 31.02
CA TYR A 98 -12.42 15.96 30.35
C TYR A 98 -12.48 16.47 28.92
N LEU A 99 -11.78 17.58 28.68
CA LEU A 99 -11.59 18.15 27.36
C LEU A 99 -10.40 17.47 26.68
N HIS A 100 -10.55 17.14 25.40
CA HIS A 100 -9.48 16.71 24.51
C HIS A 100 -9.66 17.41 23.17
N TRP A 101 -8.58 17.89 22.55
CA TRP A 101 -8.62 18.44 21.20
C TRP A 101 -7.68 17.70 20.24
N ALA A 102 -8.15 17.42 19.04
CA ALA A 102 -7.32 16.81 18.01
C ALA A 102 -6.40 17.87 17.38
N LEU A 103 -5.14 17.52 17.16
CA LEU A 103 -4.25 18.33 16.33
C LEU A 103 -4.72 18.27 14.86
N PRO A 104 -4.52 19.33 14.05
CA PRO A 104 -4.77 19.29 12.61
C PRO A 104 -3.98 18.15 11.96
N ASP A 105 -4.56 17.47 10.98
CA ASP A 105 -3.96 16.27 10.37
C ASP A 105 -2.60 16.59 9.73
N ALA A 106 -2.45 17.81 9.21
CA ALA A 106 -1.20 18.36 8.67
C ALA A 106 -0.03 18.44 9.70
N LEU A 107 -0.35 18.51 10.99
CA LEU A 107 0.63 18.51 12.09
C LEU A 107 0.81 17.12 12.74
N ALA A 108 -0.08 16.18 12.44
CA ALA A 108 0.02 14.77 12.83
C ALA A 108 0.64 13.87 11.73
N THR A 109 0.85 14.39 10.52
CA THR A 109 1.46 13.67 9.39
C THR A 109 2.98 13.82 9.38
N GLY A 110 3.71 12.71 9.46
CA GLY A 110 5.16 12.68 9.34
C GLY A 110 5.66 12.57 7.89
N THR A 111 6.90 12.97 7.65
CA THR A 111 7.59 12.79 6.36
C THR A 111 8.88 11.98 6.53
N VAL A 112 9.18 11.13 5.56
CA VAL A 112 10.43 10.34 5.53
C VAL A 112 11.32 10.92 4.44
N PRO A 113 12.36 11.72 4.77
CA PRO A 113 13.25 12.29 3.76
C PRO A 113 14.05 11.20 3.06
N HIS A 114 13.89 11.10 1.73
CA HIS A 114 14.75 10.31 0.85
C HIS A 114 15.97 11.14 0.43
N ASP A 115 16.98 11.23 1.31
CA ASP A 115 18.27 11.82 0.93
C ASP A 115 19.06 10.84 0.06
N ALA A 116 19.12 11.13 -1.25
CA ALA A 116 19.71 10.29 -2.30
C ALA A 116 21.26 10.17 -2.26
N GLY A 117 21.86 10.20 -1.07
CA GLY A 117 23.31 10.08 -0.85
C GLY A 117 23.70 9.73 0.59
N SER A 118 22.73 9.48 1.48
CA SER A 118 23.00 9.03 2.84
C SER A 118 23.21 7.51 2.86
N ALA A 119 24.17 7.03 3.66
CA ALA A 119 24.40 5.59 3.86
C ALA A 119 23.10 4.88 4.33
N PRO A 120 22.92 3.58 4.03
CA PRO A 120 21.70 2.83 4.36
C PRO A 120 21.52 2.61 5.86
N GLY A 121 21.07 3.66 6.55
CA GLY A 121 20.47 3.61 7.88
C GLY A 121 18.95 3.70 7.80
N PRO A 122 18.23 3.39 8.88
CA PRO A 122 16.78 3.53 8.92
C PRO A 122 16.38 5.00 8.72
N ALA A 123 15.63 5.28 7.66
CA ALA A 123 15.16 6.63 7.36
C ALA A 123 14.27 7.14 8.50
N GLN A 124 14.66 8.25 9.13
CA GLN A 124 13.97 8.75 10.32
C GLN A 124 12.69 9.49 9.92
N LEU A 125 11.58 9.14 10.56
CA LEU A 125 10.30 9.84 10.40
C LEU A 125 10.39 11.24 11.03
N GLY A 126 10.45 12.27 10.19
CA GLY A 126 10.38 13.66 10.60
C GLY A 126 8.94 14.06 10.91
N MET A 127 8.67 14.49 12.14
CA MET A 127 7.34 14.91 12.59
C MET A 127 7.26 16.44 12.76
N PRO A 128 6.15 17.10 12.37
CA PRO A 128 5.96 18.53 12.61
C PRO A 128 5.94 18.89 14.11
N VAL A 129 6.42 20.09 14.42
CA VAL A 129 6.29 20.70 15.76
C VAL A 129 4.87 21.22 15.94
N VAL A 130 4.29 21.01 17.12
CA VAL A 130 2.87 21.32 17.43
C VAL A 130 2.75 22.47 18.43
N PRO A 131 1.60 23.18 18.50
CA PRO A 131 1.43 24.31 19.41
C PRO A 131 1.61 23.90 20.88
N ASN A 132 2.32 24.73 21.66
CA ASN A 132 2.71 24.44 23.04
C ASN A 132 2.16 25.42 24.09
N ARG A 133 1.30 26.35 23.68
CA ARG A 133 0.47 27.19 24.56
C ARG A 133 -0.98 27.04 24.14
N TRP A 134 -1.89 26.73 25.06
CA TRP A 134 -3.32 26.65 24.77
C TRP A 134 -4.13 27.38 25.83
N LEU A 135 -4.93 28.35 25.41
CA LEU A 135 -6.01 28.90 26.22
C LEU A 135 -7.17 27.92 26.21
N VAL A 136 -7.64 27.54 27.39
CA VAL A 136 -8.92 26.85 27.60
C VAL A 136 -9.82 27.80 28.37
N ALA A 137 -11.01 28.11 27.86
CA ALA A 137 -11.97 29.01 28.50
C ALA A 137 -13.36 28.39 28.57
N ARG A 138 -13.89 28.22 29.78
CA ARG A 138 -15.27 27.77 30.05
C ARG A 138 -16.18 28.99 30.19
N ILE A 139 -17.27 29.00 29.44
CA ILE A 139 -18.30 30.04 29.41
C ILE A 139 -19.59 29.46 30.01
N GLY A 140 -20.02 29.99 31.15
CA GLY A 140 -21.27 29.63 31.82
C GLY A 140 -22.44 30.54 31.44
N GLY A 141 -23.48 30.56 32.27
CA GLY A 141 -24.58 31.51 32.16
C GLY A 141 -24.25 32.89 32.75
N GLY A 142 -25.24 33.77 32.74
CA GLY A 142 -25.20 35.09 33.36
C GLY A 142 -25.11 36.25 32.37
N THR A 143 -25.32 37.46 32.88
CA THR A 143 -25.31 38.70 32.07
C THR A 143 -24.43 39.78 32.73
N PRO A 144 -23.19 40.03 32.24
CA PRO A 144 -22.49 39.27 31.19
C PRO A 144 -22.17 37.84 31.62
N ARG A 145 -21.90 36.97 30.64
CA ARG A 145 -21.63 35.55 30.85
C ARG A 145 -20.36 35.33 31.67
N ARG A 146 -20.43 34.41 32.64
CA ARG A 146 -19.28 34.02 33.47
C ARG A 146 -18.24 33.28 32.64
N VAL A 147 -16.96 33.60 32.85
CA VAL A 147 -15.83 32.91 32.22
C VAL A 147 -14.82 32.47 33.28
N ALA A 148 -14.45 31.19 33.24
CA ALA A 148 -13.24 30.67 33.87
C ALA A 148 -12.25 30.30 32.76
N ALA A 149 -10.96 30.58 32.97
CA ALA A 149 -9.95 30.36 31.93
C ALA A 149 -8.62 29.88 32.51
N TRP A 150 -7.94 29.04 31.73
CA TRP A 150 -6.65 28.43 32.06
C TRP A 150 -5.73 28.49 30.83
N VAL A 151 -4.42 28.49 31.07
CA VAL A 151 -3.41 28.27 30.03
C VAL A 151 -2.72 26.94 30.29
N VAL A 152 -2.65 26.12 29.24
CA VAL A 152 -1.91 24.87 29.19
C VAL A 152 -0.56 25.13 28.50
N GLU A 153 0.52 24.80 29.20
CA GLU A 153 1.89 24.90 28.72
C GLU A 153 2.34 23.49 28.29
N SER A 154 1.97 23.07 27.06
CA SER A 154 2.04 21.67 26.63
C SER A 154 3.45 21.12 26.45
N ASP A 155 4.48 21.96 26.36
CA ASP A 155 5.89 21.51 26.46
C ASP A 155 6.28 21.19 27.92
N ARG A 156 5.71 21.94 28.88
CA ARG A 156 5.94 21.80 30.33
C ARG A 156 5.02 20.80 31.03
N GLY A 157 3.89 20.42 30.42
CA GLY A 157 2.93 19.52 31.09
C GLY A 157 2.26 20.18 32.30
N LEU A 158 1.84 21.44 32.13
CA LEU A 158 1.26 22.28 33.17
C LEU A 158 -0.06 22.91 32.70
N THR A 159 -1.07 22.93 33.57
CA THR A 159 -2.31 23.70 33.41
C THR A 159 -2.40 24.74 34.53
N ARG A 160 -2.58 26.03 34.20
CA ARG A 160 -2.58 27.13 35.19
C ARG A 160 -3.77 28.08 34.99
N PRO A 161 -4.52 28.46 36.03
CA PRO A 161 -5.57 29.47 35.92
C PRO A 161 -5.04 30.81 35.38
N LEU A 162 -5.74 31.42 34.43
CA LEU A 162 -5.28 32.60 33.70
C LEU A 162 -4.95 33.79 34.61
N GLY A 163 -5.71 33.97 35.69
CA GLY A 163 -5.52 35.06 36.66
C GLY A 163 -4.21 35.02 37.44
N ILE A 164 -3.48 33.89 37.43
CA ILE A 164 -2.14 33.74 38.03
C ILE A 164 -1.07 33.32 37.01
N TRP A 165 -1.42 33.27 35.73
CA TRP A 165 -0.51 32.89 34.66
C TRP A 165 0.27 34.10 34.11
N ALA A 166 1.53 33.87 33.80
CA ALA A 166 2.40 34.80 33.08
C ALA A 166 3.42 33.97 32.27
N GLU A 167 3.76 34.42 31.06
CA GLU A 167 4.75 33.76 30.21
C GLU A 167 6.15 33.90 30.84
N ALA A 168 6.62 32.84 31.50
CA ALA A 168 7.93 32.76 32.12
C ALA A 168 8.95 32.11 31.19
N ALA A 169 10.16 32.67 31.11
CA ALA A 169 11.26 32.10 30.32
C ALA A 169 11.69 30.72 30.84
N ASP A 170 11.86 30.60 32.16
CA ASP A 170 12.27 29.36 32.82
C ASP A 170 11.06 28.47 33.20
N PRO A 171 11.21 27.13 33.21
CA PRO A 171 10.16 26.22 33.66
C PRO A 171 9.93 26.37 35.17
N ALA A 172 8.68 26.62 35.56
CA ALA A 172 8.28 26.67 36.98
C ALA A 172 8.14 25.24 37.55
N PRO A 173 8.53 25.00 38.82
CA PRO A 173 8.31 23.71 39.47
C PRO A 173 6.81 23.44 39.66
N GLY A 174 6.40 22.17 39.47
CA GLY A 174 5.02 21.71 39.69
C GLY A 174 4.41 20.87 38.57
N ALA A 175 5.14 20.58 37.50
CA ALA A 175 4.66 19.73 36.41
C ALA A 175 4.48 18.26 36.84
N ARG A 176 3.41 17.60 36.38
CA ARG A 176 3.21 16.15 36.58
C ARG A 176 4.13 15.31 35.69
N THR A 177 4.40 15.79 34.48
CA THR A 177 5.20 15.09 33.47
C THR A 177 6.48 15.89 33.12
N PRO A 178 7.51 15.26 32.53
CA PRO A 178 8.79 15.90 32.22
C PRO A 178 8.66 17.07 31.26
N TRP A 179 9.47 18.12 31.44
CA TRP A 179 9.56 19.21 30.47
C TRP A 179 10.22 18.74 29.16
N LEU A 180 9.61 19.07 28.03
CA LEU A 180 10.14 18.85 26.69
C LEU A 180 10.61 20.17 26.11
N GLN A 181 11.68 20.18 25.30
CA GLN A 181 12.02 21.38 24.52
C GLN A 181 10.88 21.67 23.53
N PRO A 182 10.47 22.94 23.32
CA PRO A 182 9.38 23.27 22.40
C PRO A 182 9.54 22.66 21.00
N GLY A 183 10.75 22.69 20.43
CA GLY A 183 11.06 22.06 19.13
C GLY A 183 11.08 20.51 19.12
N SER A 184 10.86 19.86 20.26
CA SER A 184 10.72 18.40 20.39
C SER A 184 9.28 17.95 20.69
N LEU A 185 8.34 18.90 20.83
CA LEU A 185 6.92 18.61 21.01
C LEU A 185 6.26 18.38 19.65
N THR A 186 5.79 17.15 19.42
CA THR A 186 5.18 16.65 18.18
C THR A 186 3.98 15.78 18.52
N ALA A 187 3.19 15.34 17.53
CA ALA A 187 2.05 14.45 17.75
C ALA A 187 2.42 13.07 18.37
N VAL A 188 3.70 12.67 18.34
CA VAL A 188 4.18 11.35 18.80
C VAL A 188 5.23 11.44 19.93
N SER A 189 5.37 12.59 20.60
CA SER A 189 6.41 12.81 21.62
C SER A 189 6.28 11.94 22.88
N GLY A 190 5.17 11.22 23.08
CA GLY A 190 5.04 10.15 24.07
C GLY A 190 5.48 8.76 23.58
N GLY A 191 6.09 8.67 22.40
CA GLY A 191 6.60 7.42 21.85
C GLY A 191 5.53 6.44 21.37
N ASP A 192 4.35 6.92 20.98
CA ASP A 192 3.29 6.12 20.35
C ASP A 192 2.69 6.92 19.18
N PRO A 193 2.43 6.32 17.99
CA PRO A 193 1.75 6.98 16.89
C PRO A 193 0.39 7.60 17.26
N ALA A 194 -0.32 7.01 18.22
CA ALA A 194 -1.61 7.50 18.70
C ALA A 194 -1.51 8.30 20.01
N TRP A 195 -0.32 8.68 20.48
CA TRP A 195 -0.14 9.40 21.75
C TRP A 195 -1.00 10.66 21.84
N ALA A 196 -0.97 11.53 20.82
CA ALA A 196 -1.79 12.74 20.76
C ALA A 196 -3.32 12.51 20.68
N ALA A 197 -3.77 11.26 20.58
CA ALA A 197 -5.18 10.86 20.53
C ALA A 197 -5.65 10.06 21.76
N VAL A 198 -4.80 9.88 22.79
CA VAL A 198 -5.14 9.17 24.04
C VAL A 198 -5.15 10.14 25.22
N LEU A 199 -6.34 10.45 25.74
CA LEU A 199 -6.58 11.42 26.82
C LEU A 199 -5.59 11.30 27.99
N ASP A 200 -5.47 10.10 28.55
CA ASP A 200 -4.68 9.86 29.76
C ASP A 200 -3.16 9.91 29.51
N GLY A 201 -2.72 9.95 28.24
CA GLY A 201 -1.33 10.17 27.85
C GLY A 201 -0.96 11.65 27.67
N VAL A 202 -1.95 12.54 27.49
CA VAL A 202 -1.76 13.95 27.08
C VAL A 202 -2.48 14.97 27.95
N ILE A 203 -2.95 14.57 29.13
CA ILE A 203 -3.47 15.51 30.14
C ILE A 203 -2.40 16.53 30.52
N ASP A 204 -2.80 17.80 30.68
CA ASP A 204 -1.93 19.00 30.76
C ASP A 204 -1.08 19.27 29.49
N ARG A 205 -1.44 18.70 28.33
CA ARG A 205 -0.83 18.99 27.02
C ARG A 205 -1.83 19.23 25.90
N PHE A 206 -2.62 18.22 25.54
CA PHE A 206 -3.70 18.30 24.55
C PHE A 206 -5.07 17.93 25.14
N ALA A 207 -5.11 17.80 26.47
CA ALA A 207 -6.30 17.54 27.26
C ALA A 207 -6.24 18.25 28.62
N VAL A 208 -7.41 18.59 29.16
CA VAL A 208 -7.59 19.22 30.49
C VAL A 208 -8.75 18.55 31.20
N HIS A 209 -8.61 18.35 32.52
CA HIS A 209 -9.72 18.01 33.41
C HIS A 209 -10.17 19.28 34.14
N ASP A 210 -11.43 19.64 33.95
CA ASP A 210 -12.13 20.66 34.74
C ASP A 210 -12.94 19.95 35.83
N ASP A 211 -12.61 20.19 37.10
CA ASP A 211 -13.27 19.57 38.25
C ASP A 211 -14.63 20.19 38.58
N LEU A 212 -14.99 21.32 37.93
CA LEU A 212 -16.19 22.10 38.15
C LEU A 212 -16.37 22.61 39.60
N ALA A 213 -15.33 22.60 40.42
CA ALA A 213 -15.42 22.90 41.85
C ALA A 213 -15.77 24.38 42.14
N ASP A 214 -15.61 25.26 41.16
CA ASP A 214 -15.90 26.69 41.23
C ASP A 214 -17.30 27.07 40.67
N LEU A 215 -18.08 26.10 40.16
CA LEU A 215 -19.45 26.36 39.69
C LEU A 215 -20.44 26.62 40.83
N ASP A 216 -21.38 27.54 40.60
CA ASP A 216 -22.55 27.69 41.45
C ASP A 216 -23.63 26.62 41.15
N ARG A 217 -24.66 26.52 42.01
CA ARG A 217 -25.74 25.54 41.82
C ARG A 217 -26.59 25.75 40.56
N ALA A 218 -26.58 26.94 39.96
CA ALA A 218 -27.31 27.22 38.74
C ALA A 218 -26.50 26.78 37.51
N ASP A 219 -25.20 27.09 37.46
CA ASP A 219 -24.30 26.62 36.41
C ASP A 219 -24.14 25.09 36.43
N ALA A 220 -24.10 24.48 37.62
CA ALA A 220 -24.02 23.02 37.78
C ALA A 220 -25.26 22.26 37.27
N ALA A 221 -26.37 22.94 37.03
CA ALA A 221 -27.58 22.39 36.38
C ALA A 221 -27.83 22.99 34.98
N GLY A 222 -26.94 23.86 34.52
CA GLY A 222 -27.03 24.58 33.26
C GLY A 222 -26.30 23.88 32.12
N THR A 223 -26.04 24.64 31.07
CA THR A 223 -25.16 24.24 29.97
C THR A 223 -23.91 25.11 29.98
N LEU A 224 -22.81 24.55 29.51
CA LEU A 224 -21.51 25.22 29.41
C LEU A 224 -21.04 25.20 27.95
N SER A 225 -20.31 26.24 27.57
CA SER A 225 -19.54 26.25 26.32
C SER A 225 -18.06 26.33 26.64
N TYR A 226 -17.21 25.64 25.88
CA TYR A 226 -15.75 25.66 26.05
C TYR A 226 -15.08 26.12 24.78
N LEU A 227 -14.13 27.05 24.89
CA LEU A 227 -13.20 27.45 23.82
C LEU A 227 -11.81 26.86 24.12
N VAL A 228 -11.17 26.34 23.08
CA VAL A 228 -9.75 25.96 23.06
C VAL A 228 -9.06 26.76 21.95
N ALA A 229 -7.96 27.44 22.25
CA ALA A 229 -7.18 28.21 21.28
C ALA A 229 -5.68 28.10 21.57
N GLY A 230 -4.89 27.52 20.66
CA GLY A 230 -3.47 27.21 20.85
C GLY A 230 -2.52 27.86 19.85
N TRP A 231 -1.35 28.28 20.33
CA TRP A 231 -0.31 28.96 19.57
C TRP A 231 1.10 28.46 19.95
N TYR A 232 2.09 28.84 19.16
CA TYR A 232 3.51 28.55 19.42
C TYR A 232 4.13 29.62 20.32
N SER A 233 4.82 29.23 21.40
CA SER A 233 5.54 30.17 22.27
C SER A 233 6.77 30.76 21.59
N ASP A 234 7.38 30.00 20.68
CA ASP A 234 8.45 30.46 19.79
C ASP A 234 7.92 30.57 18.35
N PRO A 235 7.79 31.80 17.80
CA PRO A 235 7.40 32.06 16.42
C PRO A 235 8.24 31.34 15.36
N ALA A 236 9.49 30.96 15.65
CA ALA A 236 10.37 30.27 14.69
C ALA A 236 10.01 28.78 14.48
N LEU A 237 9.25 28.18 15.40
CA LEU A 237 8.78 26.78 15.32
C LEU A 237 7.44 26.64 14.59
N ASP A 238 6.81 27.75 14.23
CA ASP A 238 5.52 27.79 13.55
C ASP A 238 5.64 27.24 12.10
N PRO A 239 4.70 26.40 11.61
CA PRO A 239 4.74 25.87 10.25
C PRO A 239 4.72 26.94 9.15
N LEU A 240 4.29 28.17 9.48
CA LEU A 240 4.27 29.33 8.58
C LEU A 240 5.47 30.28 8.77
N ALA A 241 6.41 30.00 9.68
CA ALA A 241 7.54 30.90 9.98
C ALA A 241 8.37 31.28 8.73
N GLY A 242 8.52 30.34 7.79
CA GLY A 242 9.23 30.52 6.51
C GLY A 242 8.43 31.22 5.40
N ALA A 243 7.24 31.76 5.68
CA ALA A 243 6.37 32.43 4.70
C ALA A 243 6.85 33.85 4.32
N ASP A 244 8.11 33.98 3.86
CA ASP A 244 8.74 35.26 3.53
C ASP A 244 8.19 35.94 2.27
N ALA A 245 7.47 35.22 1.42
CA ALA A 245 6.85 35.71 0.20
C ALA A 245 5.53 34.99 -0.11
N ALA A 246 4.63 35.65 -0.86
CA ALA A 246 3.29 35.13 -1.17
C ALA A 246 3.29 33.74 -1.82
N ARG A 247 4.17 33.48 -2.80
CA ARG A 247 4.33 32.15 -3.41
C ARG A 247 4.81 31.08 -2.41
N GLY A 248 5.61 31.48 -1.41
CA GLY A 248 6.02 30.59 -0.33
C GLY A 248 4.86 30.26 0.61
N PHE A 249 4.02 31.25 0.93
CA PHE A 249 2.81 31.06 1.72
C PHE A 249 1.79 30.14 1.02
N GLU A 250 1.51 30.35 -0.27
CA GLU A 250 0.64 29.48 -1.08
C GLU A 250 1.17 28.04 -1.15
N ALA A 251 2.48 27.86 -1.34
CA ALA A 251 3.12 26.54 -1.33
C ALA A 251 3.07 25.86 0.05
N LEU A 252 3.18 26.62 1.14
CA LEU A 252 3.03 26.11 2.50
C LEU A 252 1.59 25.67 2.78
N LEU A 253 0.59 26.46 2.39
CA LEU A 253 -0.83 26.08 2.50
C LEU A 253 -1.14 24.82 1.70
N ALA A 254 -0.65 24.70 0.46
CA ALA A 254 -0.82 23.50 -0.35
C ALA A 254 -0.17 22.26 0.31
N ARG A 255 1.05 22.39 0.82
CA ARG A 255 1.75 21.31 1.56
C ARG A 255 1.02 20.89 2.84
N LEU A 256 0.40 21.84 3.54
CA LEU A 256 -0.38 21.61 4.76
C LEU A 256 -1.84 21.22 4.45
N ARG A 257 -2.25 21.19 3.18
CA ARG A 257 -3.65 20.99 2.73
C ARG A 257 -4.64 21.96 3.38
N TRP A 258 -4.22 23.20 3.61
CA TRP A 258 -5.05 24.29 4.16
C TRP A 258 -5.52 25.25 3.07
N SER A 259 -6.70 25.85 3.23
CA SER A 259 -7.25 26.84 2.30
C SER A 259 -7.75 28.10 3.02
N ILE A 260 -7.82 29.22 2.31
CA ILE A 260 -8.30 30.52 2.79
C ILE A 260 -9.10 31.17 1.66
N ASP A 261 -10.15 31.93 1.99
CA ASP A 261 -10.86 32.76 1.01
C ASP A 261 -9.92 33.80 0.37
N ALA A 262 -10.02 33.97 -0.96
CA ALA A 262 -9.14 34.85 -1.71
C ALA A 262 -9.41 36.33 -1.41
N ASP A 263 -10.68 36.72 -1.23
CA ASP A 263 -11.04 38.09 -0.89
C ASP A 263 -10.64 38.43 0.55
N ALA A 264 -10.76 37.48 1.48
CA ALA A 264 -10.20 37.52 2.83
C ALA A 264 -8.70 37.82 2.82
N LEU A 265 -7.92 37.02 2.09
CA LEU A 265 -6.48 37.23 1.96
C LEU A 265 -6.14 38.60 1.35
N ALA A 266 -6.95 39.10 0.40
CA ALA A 266 -6.80 40.42 -0.18
C ALA A 266 -7.15 41.57 0.79
N ARG A 267 -8.25 41.45 1.55
CA ARG A 267 -8.65 42.41 2.62
C ARG A 267 -7.58 42.48 3.70
N ALA A 268 -7.11 41.33 4.17
CA ALA A 268 -6.05 41.22 5.16
C ALA A 268 -4.76 41.89 4.64
N ARG A 269 -4.40 41.63 3.37
CA ARG A 269 -3.25 42.27 2.69
C ARG A 269 -3.34 43.79 2.62
N ALA A 270 -4.52 44.34 2.34
CA ALA A 270 -4.73 45.78 2.42
C ALA A 270 -4.55 46.29 3.86
N SER A 271 -5.08 45.56 4.85
CA SER A 271 -5.05 45.93 6.27
C SER A 271 -3.64 46.10 6.83
N ALA A 272 -2.76 45.09 6.77
CA ALA A 272 -1.41 45.28 7.34
C ALA A 272 -0.42 46.01 6.40
N ASN A 273 -0.72 46.20 5.11
CA ASN A 273 -0.05 47.24 4.33
C ASN A 273 -0.35 48.63 4.91
N ALA A 274 -1.63 48.95 5.19
CA ALA A 274 -2.02 50.20 5.83
C ALA A 274 -1.45 50.33 7.26
N ALA A 275 -1.44 49.25 8.05
CA ALA A 275 -0.82 49.25 9.38
C ALA A 275 0.70 49.48 9.31
N ARG A 276 1.39 48.90 8.32
CA ARG A 276 2.82 49.12 8.08
C ARG A 276 3.12 50.54 7.59
N GLU A 277 2.28 51.10 6.73
CA GLU A 277 2.36 52.50 6.31
C GLU A 277 2.16 53.45 7.50
N ALA A 278 1.17 53.19 8.35
CA ALA A 278 0.94 53.94 9.59
C ALA A 278 2.11 53.82 10.57
N ALA A 279 2.66 52.62 10.78
CA ALA A 279 3.83 52.40 11.63
C ALA A 279 5.09 53.06 11.07
N THR A 280 5.27 53.07 9.74
CA THR A 280 6.38 53.75 9.07
C THR A 280 6.22 55.27 9.13
N ALA A 281 5.00 55.79 9.00
CA ALA A 281 4.68 57.20 9.17
C ALA A 281 4.91 57.65 10.63
N ALA A 282 4.50 56.84 11.61
CA ALA A 282 4.78 57.08 13.03
C ALA A 282 6.30 57.10 13.30
N ARG A 283 7.05 56.12 12.79
CA ARG A 283 8.53 56.09 12.87
C ARG A 283 9.19 57.30 12.20
N LYS A 284 8.63 57.81 11.09
CA LYS A 284 9.12 59.04 10.42
C LYS A 284 8.76 60.33 11.17
N GLN A 285 7.63 60.37 11.90
CA GLN A 285 7.27 61.48 12.78
C GLN A 285 8.14 61.50 14.05
N THR A 286 8.61 60.33 14.51
CA THR A 286 9.67 60.21 15.53
C THR A 286 11.07 60.23 14.90
N GLY A 287 11.47 61.37 14.33
CA GLY A 287 12.87 61.61 13.96
C GLY A 287 13.81 61.52 15.19
N PRO A 288 15.14 61.43 14.99
CA PRO A 288 16.11 61.29 16.09
C PRO A 288 15.98 62.50 17.03
N ARG A 289 15.38 62.27 18.19
CA ARG A 289 14.90 63.36 19.04
C ARG A 289 16.03 63.87 19.92
N ALA A 290 16.39 65.15 19.74
CA ALA A 290 17.29 65.82 20.65
C ALA A 290 16.76 65.73 22.09
N THR A 291 17.65 65.43 23.03
CA THR A 291 17.35 65.34 24.46
C THR A 291 16.79 66.66 24.99
N GLY A 292 15.54 66.65 25.51
CA GLY A 292 15.04 67.73 26.37
C GLY A 292 13.74 68.46 25.98
N ALA A 293 12.96 68.01 25.00
CA ALA A 293 11.68 68.65 24.65
C ALA A 293 10.46 67.90 25.23
N GLU A 294 9.64 68.58 26.05
CA GLU A 294 8.34 68.08 26.52
C GLU A 294 7.40 67.74 25.35
N VAL A 295 6.61 66.68 25.50
CA VAL A 295 5.64 66.26 24.49
C VAL A 295 4.23 66.58 24.98
N ILE A 296 3.56 67.55 24.36
CA ILE A 296 2.14 67.83 24.64
C ILE A 296 1.30 66.87 23.80
N ALA A 297 0.60 65.94 24.46
CA ALA A 297 -0.37 65.05 23.83
C ALA A 297 -1.79 65.62 23.99
N THR A 298 -2.49 65.82 22.88
CA THR A 298 -3.91 66.19 22.89
C THR A 298 -4.77 64.93 22.91
N LEU A 299 -5.62 64.79 23.92
CA LEU A 299 -6.61 63.72 24.09
C LEU A 299 -8.02 64.27 23.80
N GLN A 300 -8.78 63.51 23.02
CA GLN A 300 -10.23 63.68 22.88
C GLN A 300 -10.95 62.57 23.66
N VAL A 301 -11.79 62.96 24.62
CA VAL A 301 -12.70 62.05 25.32
C VAL A 301 -14.10 62.65 25.24
N GLY A 302 -14.93 62.10 24.34
CA GLY A 302 -16.20 62.71 23.96
C GLY A 302 -15.99 64.11 23.37
N ALA A 303 -16.71 65.10 23.89
CA ALA A 303 -16.63 66.50 23.46
C ALA A 303 -15.51 67.32 24.14
N LEU A 304 -14.68 66.72 24.98
CA LEU A 304 -13.63 67.41 25.74
C LEU A 304 -12.24 67.16 25.13
N ASN A 305 -11.54 68.26 24.82
CA ASN A 305 -10.13 68.27 24.46
C ASN A 305 -9.30 68.55 25.73
N ALA A 306 -8.38 67.65 26.08
CA ALA A 306 -7.40 67.86 27.15
C ALA A 306 -5.97 67.77 26.58
N GLN A 307 -5.11 68.71 26.94
CA GLN A 307 -3.69 68.68 26.62
C GLN A 307 -2.90 68.22 27.86
N VAL A 308 -2.12 67.15 27.71
CA VAL A 308 -1.32 66.56 28.80
C VAL A 308 0.17 66.63 28.42
N PRO A 309 1.04 67.24 29.25
CA PRO A 309 2.48 67.17 29.08
C PRO A 309 3.01 65.79 29.48
N VAL A 310 3.88 65.20 28.66
CA VAL A 310 4.55 63.93 28.96
C VAL A 310 6.04 64.19 29.23
N PRO A 311 6.57 63.84 30.43
CA PRO A 311 7.99 63.94 30.75
C PRO A 311 8.85 63.02 29.89
N ALA A 312 10.02 63.49 29.47
CA ALA A 312 10.89 62.78 28.53
C ALA A 312 11.74 61.63 29.13
N ALA A 313 11.53 61.25 30.38
CA ALA A 313 12.41 60.35 31.13
C ALA A 313 12.06 58.84 31.05
N ASP A 314 10.81 58.47 30.75
CA ASP A 314 10.34 57.07 30.75
C ASP A 314 10.49 56.37 29.39
N SER A 315 11.62 56.56 28.70
CA SER A 315 11.85 55.98 27.36
C SER A 315 11.89 54.44 27.34
N GLY A 316 12.32 53.79 28.44
CA GLY A 316 12.42 52.33 28.53
C GLY A 316 11.07 51.58 28.46
N LEU A 317 9.97 52.22 28.88
CA LEU A 317 8.63 51.64 28.79
C LEU A 317 8.08 51.61 27.36
N VAL A 318 8.61 52.46 26.46
CA VAL A 318 8.18 52.51 25.06
C VAL A 318 8.90 51.47 24.22
N GLU A 319 10.17 51.16 24.48
CA GLU A 319 10.89 50.11 23.73
C GLU A 319 10.29 48.72 23.97
N GLY A 320 9.99 48.35 25.22
CA GLY A 320 9.43 47.02 25.56
C GLY A 320 7.98 46.79 25.10
N ALA A 321 7.21 47.86 24.89
CA ALA A 321 5.79 47.79 24.49
C ALA A 321 5.54 48.06 23.00
N THR A 322 6.58 48.31 22.19
CA THR A 322 6.39 48.41 20.73
C THR A 322 6.02 47.04 20.15
N PRO A 323 4.90 46.89 19.41
CA PRO A 323 4.60 45.64 18.73
C PRO A 323 5.71 45.36 17.71
N ARG A 324 6.33 44.20 17.83
CA ARG A 324 7.32 43.72 16.85
C ARG A 324 6.59 43.44 15.54
N ILE A 325 6.86 44.28 14.54
CA ILE A 325 6.48 44.09 13.14
C ILE A 325 7.74 43.68 12.40
N ALA A 326 7.72 42.52 11.74
CA ALA A 326 8.84 41.95 11.02
C ALA A 326 9.13 42.73 9.71
N PRO A 327 10.40 42.88 9.31
CA PRO A 327 10.75 43.42 8.01
C PRO A 327 10.59 42.36 6.92
N GLY A 328 9.47 42.36 6.17
CA GLY A 328 9.25 41.38 5.11
C GLY A 328 8.03 41.64 4.22
N ALA A 329 7.68 40.63 3.40
CA ALA A 329 6.40 40.59 2.70
C ALA A 329 5.24 40.32 3.68
N TRP A 330 4.03 40.66 3.23
CA TRP A 330 2.82 40.76 4.05
C TRP A 330 2.34 39.44 4.70
N SER A 331 2.69 38.28 4.16
CA SER A 331 2.03 36.98 4.45
C SER A 331 1.96 36.64 5.94
N PRO A 332 0.85 36.03 6.42
CA PRO A 332 0.79 35.47 7.77
C PRO A 332 1.92 34.46 8.01
N ARG A 333 2.62 34.61 9.14
CA ARG A 333 3.78 33.78 9.55
C ARG A 333 3.50 32.93 10.79
N GLN A 334 2.28 32.99 11.29
CA GLN A 334 1.89 32.51 12.61
C GLN A 334 0.52 31.85 12.53
N THR A 335 0.36 30.74 13.23
CA THR A 335 -0.87 29.96 13.33
C THR A 335 -1.46 30.05 14.73
N ILE A 336 -2.80 30.02 14.79
CA ILE A 336 -3.55 29.71 16.01
C ILE A 336 -4.55 28.59 15.70
N CYS A 337 -4.40 27.45 16.37
CA CYS A 337 -5.33 26.33 16.27
C CYS A 337 -6.52 26.59 17.20
N HIS A 338 -7.77 26.51 16.72
CA HIS A 338 -8.93 26.80 17.56
C HIS A 338 -10.13 25.88 17.35
N GLY A 339 -10.90 25.66 18.41
CA GLY A 339 -12.16 24.93 18.37
C GLY A 339 -12.98 25.14 19.64
N HIS A 340 -14.26 24.80 19.60
CA HIS A 340 -15.16 24.97 20.72
C HIS A 340 -16.23 23.88 20.82
N VAL A 341 -16.72 23.66 22.03
CA VAL A 341 -17.83 22.76 22.34
C VAL A 341 -18.98 23.59 22.91
N HIS A 342 -20.19 23.43 22.37
CA HIS A 342 -21.40 24.06 22.87
C HIS A 342 -22.32 23.05 23.57
N GLY A 343 -22.92 23.45 24.69
CA GLY A 343 -24.01 22.70 25.33
C GLY A 343 -23.57 21.61 26.30
N VAL A 344 -22.33 21.62 26.78
CA VAL A 344 -21.82 20.63 27.75
C VAL A 344 -22.62 20.71 29.04
N ARG A 345 -23.18 19.59 29.51
CA ARG A 345 -23.98 19.57 30.74
C ARG A 345 -23.23 18.88 31.88
N PRO A 346 -22.94 19.59 32.99
CA PRO A 346 -22.30 19.00 34.18
C PRO A 346 -23.02 17.79 34.79
N ASP A 347 -24.34 17.72 34.63
CA ASP A 347 -25.15 16.60 35.13
C ASP A 347 -25.01 15.31 34.30
N GLY A 348 -24.29 15.35 33.17
CA GLY A 348 -24.07 14.22 32.26
C GLY A 348 -25.32 13.82 31.46
N VAL A 349 -26.43 14.54 31.57
CA VAL A 349 -27.69 14.20 30.88
C VAL A 349 -27.63 14.66 29.43
N GLY A 350 -27.32 13.74 28.52
CA GLY A 350 -27.23 14.01 27.09
C GLY A 350 -27.44 12.76 26.24
N ALA A 351 -27.33 12.92 24.92
CA ALA A 351 -27.17 11.77 24.03
C ALA A 351 -25.74 11.23 24.16
N ASP A 352 -25.59 9.91 23.96
CA ASP A 352 -24.30 9.22 23.97
C ASP A 352 -24.03 8.67 22.57
N ASP A 353 -22.80 8.83 22.09
CA ASP A 353 -22.36 8.35 20.78
C ASP A 353 -21.74 6.96 20.84
N ARG A 354 -21.56 6.39 22.04
CA ARG A 354 -21.12 5.01 22.22
C ARG A 354 -22.19 4.05 21.65
N PRO A 355 -21.87 3.21 20.65
CA PRO A 355 -22.80 2.23 20.09
C PRO A 355 -23.08 1.10 21.10
N ALA A 356 -24.25 0.47 20.96
CA ALA A 356 -24.55 -0.76 21.68
C ALA A 356 -23.72 -1.92 21.09
N ALA A 357 -23.21 -2.83 21.92
CA ALA A 357 -22.44 -3.99 21.47
C ALA A 357 -23.17 -4.85 20.41
N SER A 358 -24.51 -4.92 20.46
CA SER A 358 -25.35 -5.63 19.50
C SER A 358 -25.50 -4.94 18.13
N ALA A 359 -25.04 -3.70 17.98
CA ALA A 359 -25.02 -2.98 16.70
C ALA A 359 -23.74 -3.29 15.88
N LEU A 360 -22.70 -3.82 16.52
CA LEU A 360 -21.44 -4.12 15.85
C LEU A 360 -21.55 -5.46 15.11
N THR A 361 -21.12 -5.46 13.85
CA THR A 361 -20.88 -6.70 13.08
C THR A 361 -19.41 -6.80 12.71
N ALA A 362 -18.91 -8.03 12.57
CA ALA A 362 -17.48 -8.28 12.49
C ALA A 362 -17.15 -9.47 11.59
N ALA A 363 -16.00 -9.40 10.93
CA ALA A 363 -15.43 -10.53 10.19
C ALA A 363 -13.90 -10.59 10.33
N LEU A 364 -13.37 -11.81 10.27
CA LEU A 364 -11.95 -12.13 10.23
C LEU A 364 -11.54 -12.53 8.80
N GLY A 365 -10.36 -12.12 8.36
CA GLY A 365 -9.78 -12.47 7.06
C GLY A 365 -8.26 -12.31 7.07
N SER A 366 -7.58 -12.78 6.03
CA SER A 366 -6.11 -12.74 5.97
C SER A 366 -5.55 -11.34 5.73
N CYS A 367 -6.34 -10.44 5.11
CA CYS A 367 -6.06 -9.01 4.98
C CYS A 367 -7.32 -8.14 5.24
N PRO A 368 -7.21 -6.79 5.30
CA PRO A 368 -8.35 -5.90 5.52
C PRO A 368 -9.41 -5.95 4.41
N GLU A 369 -8.99 -6.16 3.16
CA GLU A 369 -9.88 -6.23 2.00
C GLU A 369 -10.69 -7.53 2.01
N ASP A 370 -10.04 -8.64 2.36
CA ASP A 370 -10.61 -9.98 2.46
C ASP A 370 -11.63 -10.08 3.62
N SER A 371 -11.28 -9.57 4.81
CA SER A 371 -12.23 -9.50 5.93
C SER A 371 -13.41 -8.56 5.66
N PHE A 372 -13.22 -7.50 4.87
CA PHE A 372 -14.32 -6.66 4.42
C PHE A 372 -15.17 -7.32 3.32
N ALA A 373 -14.57 -8.11 2.42
CA ALA A 373 -15.30 -8.92 1.45
C ALA A 373 -16.26 -9.91 2.14
N ALA A 374 -15.83 -10.59 3.21
CA ALA A 374 -16.67 -11.48 4.01
C ALA A 374 -17.83 -10.76 4.77
N LEU A 375 -17.70 -9.46 5.04
CA LEU A 375 -18.81 -8.64 5.54
C LEU A 375 -19.84 -8.35 4.44
N LEU A 376 -19.38 -8.12 3.21
CA LEU A 376 -20.22 -7.87 2.04
C LEU A 376 -20.88 -9.15 1.50
N ALA A 377 -20.21 -10.31 1.60
CA ALA A 377 -20.56 -11.56 0.94
C ALA A 377 -22.03 -12.02 1.08
N PRO A 378 -22.68 -11.97 2.25
CA PRO A 378 -24.09 -12.38 2.40
C PRO A 378 -25.12 -11.36 1.91
N ALA A 379 -24.71 -10.18 1.43
CA ALA A 379 -25.56 -9.32 0.62
C ALA A 379 -25.57 -9.73 -0.86
N LEU A 380 -24.68 -10.66 -1.26
CA LEU A 380 -24.47 -11.10 -2.65
C LEU A 380 -25.26 -12.40 -2.93
N PRO A 381 -25.80 -12.63 -4.14
CA PRO A 381 -26.58 -13.83 -4.47
C PRO A 381 -25.80 -15.16 -4.44
N ASP A 382 -24.50 -15.11 -4.74
CA ASP A 382 -23.53 -16.18 -4.49
C ASP A 382 -22.54 -15.65 -3.46
N PRO A 383 -22.65 -16.04 -2.17
CA PRO A 383 -21.75 -15.53 -1.15
C PRO A 383 -20.29 -15.92 -1.37
N LEU A 384 -19.99 -17.13 -1.85
CA LEU A 384 -18.62 -17.62 -1.98
C LEU A 384 -17.92 -17.03 -3.22
N GLY A 385 -18.54 -17.14 -4.40
CA GLY A 385 -18.02 -16.50 -5.60
C GLY A 385 -18.03 -14.97 -5.50
N GLY A 386 -19.02 -14.42 -4.79
CA GLY A 386 -19.14 -13.00 -4.52
C GLY A 386 -18.08 -12.46 -3.55
N GLU A 387 -17.69 -13.22 -2.52
CA GLU A 387 -16.58 -12.84 -1.62
C GLU A 387 -15.28 -12.66 -2.40
N ARG A 388 -14.90 -13.67 -3.21
CA ARG A 388 -13.72 -13.61 -4.08
C ARG A 388 -13.79 -12.44 -5.06
N LEU A 389 -14.95 -12.18 -5.66
CA LEU A 389 -15.15 -11.03 -6.56
C LEU A 389 -15.04 -9.69 -5.80
N ALA A 390 -15.56 -9.58 -4.58
CA ALA A 390 -15.49 -8.38 -3.76
C ALA A 390 -14.05 -8.09 -3.29
N ALA A 391 -13.29 -9.12 -2.90
CA ALA A 391 -11.88 -8.99 -2.57
C ALA A 391 -11.05 -8.54 -3.80
N ALA A 392 -11.27 -9.18 -4.96
CA ALA A 392 -10.65 -8.77 -6.23
C ALA A 392 -11.06 -7.34 -6.66
N PHE A 393 -12.28 -6.91 -6.36
CA PHE A 393 -12.71 -5.53 -6.61
C PHE A 393 -11.96 -4.55 -5.73
N LEU A 394 -11.94 -4.79 -4.40
CA LEU A 394 -11.26 -3.95 -3.41
C LEU A 394 -9.77 -3.76 -3.75
N ARG A 395 -9.13 -4.79 -4.28
CA ARG A 395 -7.71 -4.78 -4.71
C ARG A 395 -7.49 -4.31 -6.14
N GLY A 396 -8.56 -4.08 -6.90
CA GLY A 396 -8.51 -3.58 -8.26
C GLY A 396 -8.12 -4.59 -9.33
N THR A 397 -8.00 -5.87 -8.98
CA THR A 397 -7.71 -6.98 -9.90
C THR A 397 -8.94 -7.55 -10.59
N ALA A 398 -10.16 -7.24 -10.12
CA ALA A 398 -11.40 -7.68 -10.76
C ALA A 398 -11.51 -7.36 -12.26
N GLY A 399 -10.94 -6.25 -12.73
CA GLY A 399 -10.95 -5.89 -14.16
C GLY A 399 -10.11 -6.81 -15.06
N ARG A 400 -9.26 -7.67 -14.48
CA ARG A 400 -8.46 -8.67 -15.21
C ARG A 400 -9.16 -10.01 -15.37
N TYR A 401 -10.26 -10.27 -14.66
CA TYR A 401 -10.88 -11.61 -14.60
C TYR A 401 -11.35 -12.14 -15.97
N ASP A 402 -11.61 -11.23 -16.93
CA ASP A 402 -12.01 -11.57 -18.31
C ASP A 402 -10.79 -11.71 -19.27
N ASP A 403 -9.57 -11.39 -18.82
CA ASP A 403 -8.33 -11.74 -19.50
C ASP A 403 -8.11 -13.27 -19.42
N PRO A 404 -7.37 -13.89 -20.36
CA PRO A 404 -7.25 -15.36 -20.40
C PRO A 404 -6.71 -16.01 -19.12
N ASP A 405 -5.75 -15.37 -18.45
CA ASP A 405 -5.16 -15.81 -17.18
C ASP A 405 -5.81 -15.14 -15.95
N GLY A 406 -6.90 -14.40 -16.16
CA GLY A 406 -7.47 -13.44 -15.20
C GLY A 406 -7.87 -14.00 -13.84
N ALA A 407 -8.42 -15.22 -13.82
CA ALA A 407 -8.81 -15.88 -12.58
C ALA A 407 -7.59 -16.31 -11.74
N VAL A 408 -6.51 -16.74 -12.38
CA VAL A 408 -5.24 -17.13 -11.74
C VAL A 408 -4.49 -15.90 -11.25
N ASP A 409 -4.47 -14.82 -12.04
CA ASP A 409 -3.93 -13.52 -11.65
C ASP A 409 -4.60 -12.97 -10.38
N VAL A 410 -5.92 -13.18 -10.21
CA VAL A 410 -6.65 -12.81 -8.99
C VAL A 410 -6.27 -13.71 -7.81
N ASP A 411 -6.10 -15.02 -8.00
CA ASP A 411 -5.73 -15.93 -6.90
C ASP A 411 -4.28 -15.73 -6.45
N GLU A 412 -3.36 -15.45 -7.37
CA GLU A 412 -1.99 -15.03 -7.06
C GLU A 412 -1.93 -13.69 -6.32
N ASP A 413 -2.77 -12.72 -6.72
CA ASP A 413 -2.91 -11.44 -6.02
C ASP A 413 -3.41 -11.69 -4.58
N LEU A 414 -4.53 -12.40 -4.42
CA LEU A 414 -5.13 -12.76 -3.12
C LEU A 414 -4.12 -13.46 -2.21
N HIS A 415 -3.54 -14.58 -2.64
CA HIS A 415 -2.48 -15.29 -1.93
C HIS A 415 -1.31 -14.37 -1.56
N GLY A 416 -0.92 -13.45 -2.47
CA GLY A 416 0.15 -12.48 -2.24
C GLY A 416 -0.08 -11.48 -1.11
N ALA A 417 -1.33 -11.15 -0.72
CA ALA A 417 -1.59 -10.26 0.42
C ALA A 417 -1.52 -10.94 1.78
N GLU A 418 -1.45 -12.28 1.82
CA GLU A 418 -1.18 -12.99 3.07
C GLU A 418 0.26 -12.80 3.56
N PHE A 419 1.07 -12.05 2.81
CA PHE A 419 2.48 -11.79 3.07
C PHE A 419 2.78 -10.30 3.13
N VAL A 420 3.53 -9.90 4.16
CA VAL A 420 4.23 -8.61 4.19
C VAL A 420 5.55 -8.78 3.44
N ALA A 421 5.75 -7.94 2.42
CA ALA A 421 6.98 -7.93 1.63
C ALA A 421 8.05 -7.02 2.26
N LEU A 422 9.27 -7.55 2.38
CA LEU A 422 10.46 -6.90 2.92
C LEU A 422 11.52 -6.72 1.81
N PRO A 423 12.42 -5.73 1.92
CA PRO A 423 13.47 -5.49 0.91
C PRO A 423 14.34 -6.73 0.66
N GLY A 424 14.53 -7.09 -0.61
CA GLY A 424 15.32 -8.26 -1.02
C GLY A 424 16.83 -8.02 -1.17
N GLY A 425 17.26 -6.76 -1.14
CA GLY A 425 18.60 -6.32 -1.57
C GLY A 425 18.69 -6.07 -3.08
N THR A 426 19.89 -5.77 -3.56
CA THR A 426 20.24 -5.66 -4.99
C THR A 426 21.17 -6.80 -5.40
N ARG A 427 21.23 -7.11 -6.71
CA ARG A 427 22.19 -8.08 -7.27
C ARG A 427 23.61 -7.52 -7.27
N ASP A 428 24.60 -8.39 -7.14
CA ASP A 428 26.03 -8.03 -7.22
C ASP A 428 26.45 -7.44 -8.59
N ARG A 429 25.69 -7.75 -9.65
CA ARG A 429 25.80 -7.11 -10.97
C ARG A 429 24.42 -6.67 -11.45
N GLY A 430 24.33 -5.44 -11.92
CA GLY A 430 23.18 -4.90 -12.65
C GLY A 430 23.28 -5.17 -14.16
N ASP A 431 22.24 -4.75 -14.89
CA ASP A 431 22.22 -4.83 -16.36
C ASP A 431 22.80 -3.54 -16.97
N ARG A 432 23.58 -3.68 -18.05
CA ARG A 432 24.13 -2.56 -18.83
C ARG A 432 23.37 -2.43 -20.14
N LEU A 433 22.52 -1.40 -20.21
CA LEU A 433 21.58 -1.16 -21.32
C LEU A 433 21.99 0.08 -22.12
N ARG A 434 21.87 -0.01 -23.44
CA ARG A 434 22.11 1.11 -24.36
C ARG A 434 21.01 2.17 -24.24
N THR A 435 21.39 3.43 -24.33
CA THR A 435 20.47 4.59 -24.31
C THR A 435 20.50 5.33 -25.66
N GLY A 436 19.39 5.96 -26.02
CA GLY A 436 19.21 6.72 -27.26
C GLY A 436 18.68 5.91 -28.46
N GLY A 437 18.18 4.70 -28.23
CA GLY A 437 17.63 3.82 -29.27
C GLY A 437 16.14 4.05 -29.52
N ALA A 438 15.64 3.63 -30.69
CA ALA A 438 14.19 3.59 -30.95
C ALA A 438 13.43 2.57 -30.08
N ALA A 439 14.17 1.70 -29.36
CA ALA A 439 13.64 0.72 -28.43
C ALA A 439 13.46 1.25 -26.98
N ASP A 440 14.00 2.44 -26.65
CA ASP A 440 13.99 2.98 -25.29
C ASP A 440 12.57 3.10 -24.70
N SER A 441 11.57 3.43 -25.54
CA SER A 441 10.16 3.54 -25.09
C SER A 441 9.49 2.19 -24.75
N VAL A 442 10.14 1.06 -25.06
CA VAL A 442 9.67 -0.30 -24.74
C VAL A 442 10.53 -0.93 -23.62
N LEU A 443 11.78 -0.50 -23.48
CA LEU A 443 12.66 -0.95 -22.39
C LEU A 443 12.38 -0.25 -21.06
N ASP A 444 12.00 1.03 -21.05
CA ASP A 444 11.57 1.71 -19.81
C ASP A 444 10.25 1.13 -19.26
N THR A 445 9.39 0.51 -20.08
CA THR A 445 8.22 -0.26 -19.63
C THR A 445 8.57 -1.64 -19.07
N LEU A 446 9.68 -2.25 -19.50
CA LEU A 446 10.13 -3.56 -19.01
C LEU A 446 10.94 -3.45 -17.71
N GLY A 447 11.88 -2.50 -17.61
CA GLY A 447 12.63 -2.27 -16.36
C GLY A 447 11.75 -1.85 -15.19
N THR A 448 10.67 -1.09 -15.46
CA THR A 448 9.69 -0.71 -14.45
C THR A 448 8.59 -1.74 -14.19
N ALA A 449 8.56 -2.88 -14.89
CA ALA A 449 7.51 -3.90 -14.68
C ALA A 449 7.58 -4.54 -13.27
N ALA A 450 8.74 -4.51 -12.61
CA ALA A 450 8.90 -4.94 -11.22
C ALA A 450 8.28 -3.96 -10.21
N ASP A 451 8.36 -2.63 -10.47
CA ASP A 451 7.80 -1.59 -9.58
C ASP A 451 6.35 -1.21 -9.93
N ARG A 452 5.92 -1.41 -11.18
CA ARG A 452 4.55 -1.10 -11.64
C ARG A 452 3.51 -2.14 -11.26
N ARG A 453 3.79 -3.09 -10.35
CA ARG A 453 2.69 -3.84 -9.70
C ARG A 453 1.78 -2.94 -8.83
N ALA A 454 2.21 -1.70 -8.55
CA ALA A 454 1.39 -0.65 -7.90
C ALA A 454 0.67 0.33 -8.86
N ALA A 455 0.81 0.22 -10.19
CA ALA A 455 0.14 1.11 -11.15
C ALA A 455 -0.21 0.37 -12.45
N GLY A 456 -1.47 0.49 -12.90
CA GLY A 456 -2.05 -0.37 -13.94
C GLY A 456 -1.27 -0.45 -15.27
N PRO A 457 -1.33 -1.60 -15.99
CA PRO A 457 -0.54 -1.84 -17.19
C PRO A 457 -1.11 -1.16 -18.44
N PRO A 458 -0.29 -0.89 -19.47
CA PRO A 458 -0.77 -0.42 -20.77
C PRO A 458 -1.51 -1.53 -21.53
N ARG A 459 -2.71 -1.23 -22.04
CA ARG A 459 -3.54 -2.16 -22.84
C ARG A 459 -2.86 -2.53 -24.18
N ARG A 460 -2.68 -3.83 -24.44
CA ARG A 460 -2.33 -4.36 -25.78
C ARG A 460 -3.59 -4.44 -26.66
N THR A 461 -3.52 -3.96 -27.89
CA THR A 461 -4.60 -4.07 -28.87
C THR A 461 -4.67 -5.48 -29.47
N ARG A 462 -5.83 -6.16 -29.37
CA ARG A 462 -6.09 -7.42 -30.10
C ARG A 462 -6.03 -7.20 -31.61
N LYS A 463 -5.43 -8.16 -32.32
CA LYS A 463 -5.57 -8.33 -33.77
C LYS A 463 -6.39 -9.60 -34.00
N ASP A 464 -7.55 -9.49 -34.64
CA ASP A 464 -8.49 -10.62 -34.73
C ASP A 464 -7.92 -11.80 -35.55
N GLY A 465 -7.91 -12.98 -34.93
CA GLY A 465 -7.23 -14.18 -35.43
C GLY A 465 -7.86 -15.50 -34.95
N SER A 466 -9.19 -15.62 -35.05
CA SER A 466 -9.99 -16.87 -35.14
C SER A 466 -9.51 -18.18 -34.46
N ARG A 467 -10.40 -18.72 -33.60
CA ARG A 467 -10.62 -20.14 -33.19
C ARG A 467 -9.75 -20.74 -32.07
N THR A 468 -10.29 -20.61 -30.85
CA THR A 468 -10.30 -21.69 -29.84
C THR A 468 -11.68 -21.75 -29.17
N ALA A 469 -12.10 -22.94 -28.72
CA ALA A 469 -13.44 -23.17 -28.21
C ALA A 469 -13.56 -22.75 -26.73
N SER A 470 -14.17 -21.59 -26.47
CA SER A 470 -14.45 -21.14 -25.11
C SER A 470 -15.44 -22.06 -24.39
N VAL A 471 -14.98 -22.83 -23.40
CA VAL A 471 -15.87 -23.45 -22.40
C VAL A 471 -16.44 -22.31 -21.54
N ARG A 472 -17.71 -21.97 -21.79
CA ARG A 472 -18.38 -20.87 -21.08
C ARG A 472 -18.84 -21.33 -19.69
N PHE A 473 -18.02 -21.11 -18.67
CA PHE A 473 -18.54 -21.01 -17.31
C PHE A 473 -19.35 -19.72 -17.17
N GLY A 474 -20.67 -19.87 -17.03
CA GLY A 474 -21.59 -18.75 -16.93
C GLY A 474 -21.62 -18.14 -15.54
N LEU A 475 -20.57 -17.40 -15.15
CA LEU A 475 -20.67 -16.46 -14.02
C LEU A 475 -21.10 -15.09 -14.54
N GLN A 476 -22.30 -14.66 -14.16
CA GLN A 476 -22.68 -13.28 -14.33
C GLN A 476 -22.06 -12.45 -13.19
N ARG A 477 -21.16 -11.53 -13.53
CA ARG A 477 -20.38 -10.65 -12.65
C ARG A 477 -21.17 -9.37 -12.41
N LYS A 478 -21.46 -8.96 -11.16
CA LYS A 478 -22.61 -8.07 -10.85
C LYS A 478 -22.31 -7.03 -9.73
N ALA A 479 -22.68 -5.74 -9.92
CA ALA A 479 -22.26 -4.59 -9.10
C ALA A 479 -23.21 -4.16 -7.94
N LEU A 480 -22.81 -3.13 -7.16
CA LEU A 480 -23.33 -2.79 -5.81
C LEU A 480 -24.21 -1.54 -5.73
N HIS A 481 -25.34 -1.65 -5.03
CA HIS A 481 -26.20 -0.53 -4.60
C HIS A 481 -26.33 -0.45 -3.07
N ILE A 482 -26.53 0.75 -2.54
CA ILE A 482 -26.88 1.01 -1.13
C ILE A 482 -28.19 1.82 -1.11
N VAL A 483 -29.18 1.32 -0.37
CA VAL A 483 -30.46 2.02 -0.12
C VAL A 483 -30.32 2.85 1.16
N ASP A 484 -31.12 3.92 1.29
CA ASP A 484 -30.88 5.04 2.22
C ASP A 484 -30.91 4.71 3.74
N ASP A 485 -31.31 3.51 4.15
CA ASP A 485 -31.45 3.09 5.56
C ASP A 485 -30.21 2.39 6.15
N GLY A 486 -29.07 2.40 5.45
CA GLY A 486 -27.79 1.90 5.98
C GLY A 486 -27.55 0.39 5.83
N THR A 487 -28.48 -0.36 5.24
CA THR A 487 -28.29 -1.75 4.82
C THR A 487 -27.92 -1.84 3.33
N PRO A 488 -26.79 -2.46 2.96
CA PRO A 488 -26.45 -2.73 1.57
C PRO A 488 -27.30 -3.88 1.01
N VAL A 489 -27.75 -3.76 -0.24
CA VAL A 489 -28.51 -4.79 -0.97
C VAL A 489 -27.96 -4.87 -2.38
N LEU A 490 -27.39 -6.01 -2.78
CA LEU A 490 -26.71 -6.16 -4.07
C LEU A 490 -27.59 -6.84 -5.14
N GLU A 491 -27.91 -6.10 -6.20
CA GLU A 491 -28.38 -6.62 -7.49
C GLU A 491 -27.64 -5.95 -8.68
N VAL A 492 -27.32 -6.52 -9.86
CA VAL A 492 -27.98 -7.63 -10.59
C VAL A 492 -27.49 -7.80 -12.09
N PHE A 493 -26.41 -7.15 -12.61
CA PHE A 493 -26.08 -7.06 -14.08
C PHE A 493 -24.60 -7.32 -14.55
N GLU A 494 -24.37 -7.90 -15.76
CA GLU A 494 -23.10 -8.40 -16.45
C GLU A 494 -22.11 -7.33 -17.03
N GLU A 495 -20.79 -7.60 -17.04
CA GLU A 495 -19.74 -6.86 -17.80
C GLU A 495 -19.41 -7.57 -19.16
N ARG A 496 -19.10 -6.82 -20.23
CA ARG A 496 -18.66 -7.38 -21.53
C ARG A 496 -17.48 -6.62 -22.14
N GLY A 497 -16.28 -7.13 -21.96
CA GLY A 497 -15.08 -6.61 -22.63
C GLY A 497 -15.19 -6.65 -24.17
N ARG A 498 -14.97 -5.49 -24.82
CA ARG A 498 -14.80 -5.35 -26.27
C ARG A 498 -13.66 -4.37 -26.62
N PRO A 499 -13.07 -4.49 -27.83
CA PRO A 499 -11.85 -3.76 -28.16
C PRO A 499 -12.11 -2.25 -28.32
N GLY A 500 -11.17 -1.44 -27.82
CA GLY A 500 -11.24 0.02 -27.86
C GLY A 500 -11.13 0.62 -29.28
N PRO A 501 -11.44 1.91 -29.42
CA PRO A 501 -11.46 2.60 -30.71
C PRO A 501 -10.07 2.69 -31.35
N THR A 502 -10.04 2.71 -32.68
CA THR A 502 -8.82 2.92 -33.48
C THR A 502 -8.31 4.34 -33.31
N ASP A 503 -7.13 4.49 -32.72
CA ASP A 503 -6.50 5.77 -32.44
C ASP A 503 -5.99 6.45 -33.74
N SER A 504 -6.69 7.48 -34.19
CA SER A 504 -6.30 8.29 -35.35
C SER A 504 -5.36 9.41 -34.92
N GLY A 505 -4.11 9.05 -34.62
CA GLY A 505 -3.14 9.95 -34.02
C GLY A 505 -2.79 11.19 -34.85
N GLU A 506 -2.86 12.36 -34.22
CA GLU A 506 -2.05 13.51 -34.64
C GLU A 506 -0.56 13.23 -34.32
N PRO A 507 0.39 13.63 -35.18
CA PRO A 507 1.79 13.28 -35.00
C PRO A 507 2.43 14.08 -33.86
N SER A 508 2.52 13.47 -32.68
CA SER A 508 3.33 13.97 -31.57
C SER A 508 4.80 14.16 -32.02
N GLN A 509 5.38 15.31 -31.70
CA GLN A 509 6.75 15.64 -32.12
C GLN A 509 7.76 14.72 -31.42
N ALA A 510 8.53 13.98 -32.23
CA ALA A 510 9.56 13.08 -31.72
C ALA A 510 10.59 13.84 -30.84
N PRO A 511 10.97 13.31 -29.66
CA PRO A 511 11.98 13.93 -28.82
C PRO A 511 13.33 13.97 -29.53
N VAL A 512 14.07 15.05 -29.32
CA VAL A 512 15.39 15.27 -29.93
C VAL A 512 16.36 14.17 -29.50
N ARG A 513 16.91 13.42 -30.46
CA ARG A 513 17.90 12.36 -30.21
C ARG A 513 19.15 12.93 -29.51
N GLY A 514 19.38 12.52 -28.28
CA GLY A 514 20.68 12.62 -27.64
C GLY A 514 21.70 11.65 -28.26
N PRO A 515 23.01 11.81 -27.99
CA PRO A 515 24.02 10.84 -28.39
C PRO A 515 23.78 9.51 -27.67
N ALA A 516 23.98 8.39 -28.37
CA ALA A 516 23.81 7.07 -27.78
C ALA A 516 24.91 6.78 -26.75
N GLY A 517 24.51 6.27 -25.58
CA GLY A 517 25.41 5.86 -24.51
C GLY A 517 25.01 4.51 -23.93
N PHE A 518 25.55 4.16 -22.77
CA PHE A 518 25.12 3.03 -21.95
C PHE A 518 24.76 3.54 -20.55
N ARG A 519 23.76 2.92 -19.92
CA ARG A 519 23.43 3.11 -18.51
C ARG A 519 23.53 1.78 -17.77
N ASP A 520 24.14 1.82 -16.59
CA ASP A 520 24.12 0.70 -15.65
C ASP A 520 22.83 0.79 -14.83
N VAL A 521 22.09 -0.31 -14.73
CA VAL A 521 20.80 -0.41 -14.04
C VAL A 521 20.93 -1.38 -12.89
N GLU A 522 20.80 -0.89 -11.65
CA GLU A 522 20.74 -1.76 -10.48
C GLU A 522 19.47 -2.62 -10.53
N VAL A 523 19.63 -3.93 -10.44
CA VAL A 523 18.52 -4.89 -10.44
C VAL A 523 18.30 -5.39 -9.01
N GLY A 524 17.10 -5.16 -8.49
CA GLY A 524 16.68 -5.67 -7.18
C GLY A 524 16.62 -7.20 -7.16
N LEU A 525 17.03 -7.80 -6.05
CA LEU A 525 16.76 -9.20 -5.77
C LEU A 525 15.27 -9.38 -5.40
N PRO A 526 14.70 -10.59 -5.60
CA PRO A 526 13.33 -10.89 -5.15
C PRO A 526 13.13 -10.56 -3.67
N ARG A 527 11.97 -9.96 -3.37
CA ARG A 527 11.61 -9.53 -2.01
C ARG A 527 11.60 -10.72 -1.05
N MET A 528 11.92 -10.45 0.22
CA MET A 528 11.72 -11.42 1.29
C MET A 528 10.27 -11.31 1.78
N HIS A 529 9.65 -12.40 2.17
CA HIS A 529 8.26 -12.43 2.61
C HIS A 529 8.14 -12.98 4.03
N VAL A 530 7.21 -12.43 4.80
CA VAL A 530 6.74 -12.95 6.10
C VAL A 530 5.22 -12.96 6.11
N PRO A 531 4.55 -13.88 6.82
CA PRO A 531 3.09 -13.90 6.91
C PRO A 531 2.55 -12.63 7.55
N ALA A 532 1.47 -12.09 6.99
CA ALA A 532 0.63 -11.06 7.60
C ALA A 532 -0.24 -11.68 8.72
N ASP A 533 -0.42 -10.96 9.82
CA ASP A 533 -1.29 -11.40 10.92
C ASP A 533 -2.78 -11.22 10.53
N PRO A 534 -3.70 -12.11 10.94
CA PRO A 534 -5.12 -12.03 10.57
C PRO A 534 -5.77 -10.69 10.96
N VAL A 535 -6.77 -10.24 10.21
CA VAL A 535 -7.41 -8.92 10.38
C VAL A 535 -8.87 -9.06 10.79
N LEU A 536 -9.27 -8.34 11.86
CA LEU A 536 -10.67 -8.16 12.24
C LEU A 536 -11.19 -6.83 11.68
N THR A 537 -12.16 -6.89 10.78
CA THR A 537 -12.92 -5.71 10.32
C THR A 537 -14.26 -5.63 11.06
N LEU A 538 -14.61 -4.43 11.51
CA LEU A 538 -15.80 -4.07 12.27
C LEU A 538 -16.64 -3.05 11.50
N THR A 539 -17.96 -3.18 11.58
CA THR A 539 -18.93 -2.15 11.18
C THR A 539 -19.92 -1.89 12.30
N GLY A 540 -20.55 -0.70 12.34
CA GLY A 540 -21.43 -0.30 13.45
C GLY A 540 -20.66 0.15 14.70
N ALA A 541 -19.34 0.36 14.59
CA ALA A 541 -18.46 0.78 15.67
C ALA A 541 -18.50 2.31 15.92
N ALA A 542 -19.27 3.06 15.13
CA ALA A 542 -19.33 4.52 15.12
C ALA A 542 -17.93 5.16 14.93
N ARG A 543 -17.24 4.75 13.87
CA ARG A 543 -15.94 5.27 13.43
C ARG A 543 -15.90 6.80 13.50
N SER A 544 -14.91 7.32 14.22
CA SER A 544 -14.67 8.76 14.25
C SER A 544 -13.97 9.25 12.98
N LEU A 545 -14.42 10.41 12.48
CA LEU A 545 -13.77 11.15 11.38
C LEU A 545 -12.89 12.30 11.90
N ARG A 546 -12.53 12.24 13.19
CA ARG A 546 -11.74 13.24 13.92
C ARG A 546 -10.28 13.32 13.47
N HIS A 547 -9.70 12.17 13.13
CA HIS A 547 -8.30 11.99 12.76
C HIS A 547 -8.21 11.46 11.33
N GLY A 548 -7.33 12.04 10.51
CA GLY A 548 -7.14 11.68 9.09
C GLY A 548 -8.32 12.07 8.19
N SER A 549 -9.14 13.05 8.58
CA SER A 549 -10.37 13.46 7.87
C SER A 549 -10.82 14.90 8.22
N ASP A 550 -9.92 15.78 8.68
CA ASP A 550 -10.24 17.20 8.96
C ASP A 550 -10.73 17.96 7.71
N THR A 551 -10.18 17.64 6.55
CA THR A 551 -10.55 18.19 5.22
C THR A 551 -11.94 17.79 4.69
N ARG A 552 -12.74 17.02 5.42
CA ARG A 552 -14.03 16.45 4.94
C ARG A 552 -15.14 17.48 4.67
N HIS A 553 -14.98 18.72 5.14
CA HIS A 553 -16.02 19.76 5.10
C HIS A 553 -15.93 20.70 3.89
N THR A 554 -15.00 20.47 2.96
CA THR A 554 -14.86 21.24 1.72
C THR A 554 -14.89 20.34 0.49
N GLU A 555 -15.44 20.85 -0.62
CA GLU A 555 -15.51 20.10 -1.88
C GLU A 555 -14.10 19.88 -2.48
N ASP A 556 -13.17 20.83 -2.26
CA ASP A 556 -11.76 20.75 -2.69
C ASP A 556 -10.91 19.75 -1.87
N GLY A 557 -11.41 19.27 -0.73
CA GLY A 557 -10.63 18.42 0.18
C GLY A 557 -9.45 19.15 0.84
N LEU A 558 -9.66 20.40 1.24
CA LEU A 558 -8.70 21.25 1.99
C LEU A 558 -9.32 21.75 3.30
N LEU A 559 -8.50 21.99 4.32
CA LEU A 559 -8.97 22.51 5.61
C LEU A 559 -9.22 24.03 5.51
N ALA A 560 -10.49 24.43 5.53
CA ALA A 560 -10.89 25.83 5.48
C ALA A 560 -10.45 26.59 6.75
N CYS A 561 -9.48 27.48 6.58
CA CYS A 561 -8.91 28.35 7.62
C CYS A 561 -9.40 29.79 7.47
N ARG A 562 -9.29 30.57 8.55
CA ARG A 562 -9.67 32.01 8.60
C ARG A 562 -8.46 32.89 8.94
N LEU A 563 -8.58 34.21 8.81
CA LEU A 563 -7.54 35.17 9.23
C LEU A 563 -7.96 36.01 10.45
N THR A 564 -7.00 36.63 11.13
CA THR A 564 -7.26 37.60 12.21
C THR A 564 -8.29 38.66 11.79
N GLY A 565 -9.31 38.87 12.61
CA GLY A 565 -10.41 39.78 12.33
C GLY A 565 -11.57 39.19 11.50
N GLU A 566 -11.49 37.94 11.05
CA GLU A 566 -12.65 37.24 10.50
C GLU A 566 -13.61 36.62 11.52
N PRO A 567 -13.23 36.24 12.76
CA PRO A 567 -14.20 35.74 13.72
C PRO A 567 -15.36 36.71 13.96
N VAL A 568 -16.54 36.17 14.27
CA VAL A 568 -17.77 36.94 14.51
C VAL A 568 -17.64 37.77 15.78
N ARG A 569 -17.44 39.08 15.62
CA ARG A 569 -17.21 40.01 16.75
C ARG A 569 -18.46 40.75 17.22
N ARG A 570 -19.51 40.79 16.41
CA ARG A 570 -20.82 41.39 16.72
C ARG A 570 -21.92 40.90 15.79
N MET A 571 -23.16 41.03 16.24
CA MET A 571 -24.33 41.09 15.38
C MET A 571 -24.63 42.57 15.09
N HIS A 572 -24.45 43.00 13.85
CA HIS A 572 -24.56 44.40 13.42
C HIS A 572 -25.94 44.99 13.75
N GLY A 573 -25.95 46.11 14.47
CA GLY A 573 -27.20 46.76 14.93
C GLY A 573 -27.91 46.05 16.09
N VAL A 574 -27.38 44.95 16.62
CA VAL A 574 -28.01 44.13 17.67
C VAL A 574 -27.16 44.10 18.95
N ILE A 575 -25.96 43.52 18.90
CA ILE A 575 -25.07 43.36 20.07
C ILE A 575 -23.61 43.13 19.66
N LYS A 576 -22.66 43.62 20.47
CA LYS A 576 -21.23 43.33 20.34
C LYS A 576 -20.82 42.21 21.30
N GLY A 577 -19.87 41.36 20.92
CA GLY A 577 -19.46 40.21 21.74
C GLY A 577 -18.99 40.60 23.14
N HIS A 578 -18.25 41.72 23.27
CA HIS A 578 -17.80 42.27 24.56
C HIS A 578 -18.93 42.74 25.51
N GLN A 579 -20.19 42.73 25.06
CA GLN A 579 -21.38 43.00 25.88
C GLN A 579 -22.03 41.70 26.37
N VAL A 580 -21.79 40.58 25.68
CA VAL A 580 -22.24 39.23 26.08
C VAL A 580 -21.23 38.61 27.04
N VAL A 581 -19.94 38.72 26.73
CA VAL A 581 -18.83 38.15 27.50
C VAL A 581 -17.77 39.23 27.74
N ALA A 582 -17.18 39.29 28.94
CA ALA A 582 -16.12 40.24 29.23
C ALA A 582 -14.80 39.83 28.54
N PRO A 583 -13.98 40.77 28.05
CA PRO A 583 -12.63 40.45 27.57
C PRO A 583 -11.76 39.92 28.71
N LEU A 584 -10.80 39.04 28.39
CA LEU A 584 -9.90 38.42 29.36
C LEU A 584 -8.85 39.41 29.88
N GLY A 585 -8.49 40.40 29.07
CA GLY A 585 -7.65 41.53 29.45
C GLY A 585 -6.22 41.15 29.85
N HIS A 586 -5.68 40.08 29.26
CA HIS A 586 -4.38 39.49 29.60
C HIS A 586 -3.38 39.68 28.45
N GLY A 587 -2.25 40.33 28.72
CA GLY A 587 -1.29 40.74 27.70
C GLY A 587 -0.41 39.62 27.16
N GLY A 588 -0.49 38.42 27.72
CA GLY A 588 0.22 37.22 27.27
C GLY A 588 -0.54 36.40 26.23
N LEU A 589 -1.80 36.73 25.96
CA LEU A 589 -2.62 36.02 24.98
C LEU A 589 -2.54 36.67 23.58
N PRO A 590 -2.60 35.88 22.49
CA PRO A 590 -2.90 36.38 21.16
C PRO A 590 -4.23 37.18 21.15
N PRO A 591 -4.33 38.32 20.43
CA PRO A 591 -5.58 39.07 20.34
C PRO A 591 -6.73 38.24 19.75
N GLU A 592 -6.41 37.27 18.89
CA GLU A 592 -7.37 36.32 18.31
C GLU A 592 -8.14 35.53 19.39
N CYS A 593 -7.55 35.31 20.57
CA CYS A 593 -8.23 34.60 21.66
C CYS A 593 -9.47 35.34 22.18
N GLU A 594 -9.45 36.68 22.22
CA GLU A 594 -10.63 37.46 22.63
C GLU A 594 -11.65 37.56 21.51
N GLU A 595 -11.22 37.58 20.24
CA GLU A 595 -12.13 37.52 19.08
C GLU A 595 -12.88 36.18 19.04
N LEU A 596 -12.19 35.07 19.30
CA LEU A 596 -12.77 33.73 19.38
C LEU A 596 -13.68 33.56 20.61
N LEU A 597 -13.33 34.12 21.77
CA LEU A 597 -14.19 34.10 22.96
C LEU A 597 -15.51 34.86 22.71
N ALA A 598 -15.43 36.01 22.05
CA ALA A 598 -16.59 36.78 21.62
C ALA A 598 -17.45 36.03 20.60
N GLU A 599 -16.84 35.34 19.63
CA GLU A 599 -17.54 34.49 18.66
C GLU A 599 -18.33 33.37 19.35
N VAL A 600 -17.67 32.55 20.19
CA VAL A 600 -18.32 31.44 20.90
C VAL A 600 -19.46 31.94 21.79
N ALA A 601 -19.32 33.10 22.44
CA ALA A 601 -20.39 33.68 23.22
C ALA A 601 -21.59 34.15 22.38
N LEU A 602 -21.38 34.58 21.13
CA LEU A 602 -22.41 35.04 20.19
C LEU A 602 -23.08 33.91 19.41
N THR A 603 -22.41 32.77 19.19
CA THR A 603 -22.94 31.63 18.44
C THR A 603 -23.63 30.56 19.30
N ASP A 604 -23.49 30.63 20.62
CA ASP A 604 -24.04 29.65 21.58
C ASP A 604 -25.59 29.63 21.59
N PRO A 605 -26.24 28.56 21.11
CA PRO A 605 -27.70 28.48 21.06
C PRO A 605 -28.35 28.24 22.42
N PHE A 606 -27.63 27.67 23.37
CA PHE A 606 -28.16 27.34 24.70
C PHE A 606 -28.35 28.59 25.55
N HIS A 607 -27.60 29.67 25.25
CA HIS A 607 -27.69 30.98 25.91
C HIS A 607 -28.24 32.09 24.98
N ALA A 608 -28.94 31.71 23.91
CA ALA A 608 -29.55 32.64 22.96
C ALA A 608 -30.55 33.61 23.64
N ALA A 609 -31.28 33.15 24.66
CA ALA A 609 -32.23 33.97 25.41
C ALA A 609 -31.55 35.07 26.24
N GLU A 610 -30.46 34.74 26.94
CA GLU A 610 -29.66 35.69 27.73
C GLU A 610 -28.97 36.72 26.82
N THR A 611 -28.47 36.26 25.68
CA THR A 611 -27.90 37.11 24.63
C THR A 611 -28.94 38.08 24.06
N ALA A 612 -30.16 37.59 23.76
CA ALA A 612 -31.27 38.43 23.31
C ALA A 612 -31.73 39.45 24.34
N GLN A 613 -31.80 39.07 25.62
CA GLN A 613 -32.13 39.97 26.72
C GLN A 613 -31.09 41.09 26.87
N THR A 614 -29.80 40.74 26.81
CA THR A 614 -28.68 41.69 26.86
C THR A 614 -28.72 42.63 25.66
N ALA A 615 -29.00 42.11 24.46
CA ALA A 615 -29.12 42.90 23.24
C ALA A 615 -30.30 43.87 23.29
N ALA A 616 -31.46 43.43 23.80
CA ALA A 616 -32.64 44.30 23.93
C ALA A 616 -32.40 45.45 24.91
N GLN A 617 -31.71 45.18 26.03
CA GLN A 617 -31.29 46.21 26.98
C GLN A 617 -30.26 47.17 26.39
N ALA A 618 -29.24 46.66 25.70
CA ALA A 618 -28.18 47.46 25.10
C ALA A 618 -28.66 48.35 23.94
N ALA A 619 -29.62 47.87 23.14
CA ALA A 619 -30.17 48.60 22.00
C ALA A 619 -31.38 49.49 22.35
N GLY A 620 -31.98 49.33 23.54
CA GLY A 620 -33.22 50.02 23.91
C GLY A 620 -34.43 49.64 23.04
N ALA A 621 -34.40 48.44 22.45
CA ALA A 621 -35.32 48.00 21.41
C ALA A 621 -36.42 47.05 21.93
N ALA A 622 -37.46 46.84 21.14
CA ALA A 622 -38.55 45.92 21.48
C ALA A 622 -38.02 44.48 21.63
N PRO A 623 -38.18 43.82 22.81
CA PRO A 623 -37.54 42.52 23.08
C PRO A 623 -37.85 41.44 22.04
N VAL A 624 -39.09 41.34 21.57
CA VAL A 624 -39.53 40.31 20.61
C VAL A 624 -38.75 40.38 19.29
N SER A 625 -38.50 41.58 18.76
CA SER A 625 -37.76 41.76 17.50
C SER A 625 -36.29 41.37 17.65
N VAL A 626 -35.68 41.70 18.80
CA VAL A 626 -34.30 41.35 19.11
C VAL A 626 -34.15 39.84 19.33
N THR A 627 -35.07 39.23 20.09
CA THR A 627 -35.13 37.77 20.28
C THR A 627 -35.24 37.04 18.95
N ASN A 628 -36.21 37.39 18.11
CA ASN A 628 -36.37 36.73 16.80
C ASN A 628 -35.12 36.88 15.92
N ARG A 629 -34.40 38.01 16.01
CA ARG A 629 -33.15 38.20 15.27
C ARG A 629 -32.02 37.34 15.82
N VAL A 630 -31.75 37.38 17.13
CA VAL A 630 -30.68 36.60 17.77
C VAL A 630 -30.89 35.10 17.55
N PHE A 631 -32.10 34.59 17.76
CA PHE A 631 -32.42 33.18 17.49
C PHE A 631 -32.28 32.80 16.00
N GLY A 632 -32.65 33.71 15.08
CA GLY A 632 -32.47 33.49 13.64
C GLY A 632 -31.00 33.42 13.21
N GLU A 633 -30.15 34.30 13.74
CA GLU A 633 -28.70 34.30 13.48
C GLU A 633 -28.03 33.03 14.04
N ILE A 634 -28.37 32.67 15.28
CA ILE A 634 -27.85 31.48 15.93
C ILE A 634 -28.31 30.20 15.21
N ALA A 635 -29.56 30.13 14.75
CA ALA A 635 -30.05 29.01 13.95
C ALA A 635 -29.35 28.92 12.58
N LEU A 636 -28.98 30.05 11.99
CA LEU A 636 -28.17 30.11 10.76
C LEU A 636 -26.75 29.60 11.01
N ALA A 637 -26.09 30.07 12.07
CA ALA A 637 -24.76 29.61 12.48
C ALA A 637 -24.75 28.10 12.79
N ALA A 638 -25.73 27.61 13.55
CA ALA A 638 -25.87 26.19 13.86
C ALA A 638 -26.14 25.33 12.61
N SER A 639 -26.89 25.86 11.64
CA SER A 639 -27.12 25.17 10.35
C SER A 639 -25.85 25.10 9.51
N ALA A 640 -25.04 26.17 9.50
CA ALA A 640 -23.74 26.19 8.82
C ALA A 640 -22.74 25.23 9.47
N ALA A 641 -22.64 25.23 10.82
CA ALA A 641 -21.82 24.29 11.58
C ALA A 641 -22.25 22.83 11.38
N ALA A 642 -23.53 22.57 11.10
CA ALA A 642 -24.05 21.27 10.70
C ALA A 642 -23.84 20.94 9.20
N GLY A 643 -22.99 21.69 8.49
CA GLY A 643 -22.64 21.45 7.07
C GLY A 643 -23.74 21.76 6.05
N LYS A 644 -24.84 22.42 6.45
CA LYS A 644 -25.98 22.69 5.54
C LYS A 644 -25.67 23.89 4.63
N LYS A 645 -25.99 23.78 3.34
CA LYS A 645 -25.84 24.89 2.38
C LYS A 645 -26.84 26.03 2.68
N VAL A 646 -26.38 27.06 3.39
CA VAL A 646 -27.17 28.22 3.85
C VAL A 646 -26.96 29.51 3.03
N ALA A 647 -26.43 29.40 1.81
CA ALA A 647 -25.99 30.56 1.00
C ALA A 647 -27.05 31.66 0.81
N TRP A 648 -28.32 31.30 0.65
CA TRP A 648 -29.43 32.26 0.51
C TRP A 648 -29.71 33.06 1.78
N ALA A 649 -29.45 32.47 2.95
CA ALA A 649 -29.68 33.09 4.26
C ALA A 649 -28.44 33.84 4.77
N ALA A 650 -27.23 33.45 4.34
CA ALA A 650 -25.99 34.16 4.64
C ALA A 650 -26.03 35.64 4.20
N ALA A 651 -26.61 35.92 3.03
CA ALA A 651 -26.83 37.29 2.54
C ALA A 651 -27.79 38.13 3.41
N ALA A 652 -28.56 37.49 4.30
CA ALA A 652 -29.48 38.15 5.25
C ALA A 652 -28.95 38.13 6.70
N SER A 653 -27.71 37.66 6.93
CA SER A 653 -27.07 37.71 8.25
C SER A 653 -26.59 39.13 8.60
N THR A 654 -26.60 39.43 9.88
CA THR A 654 -25.96 40.59 10.52
C THR A 654 -24.72 40.20 11.31
N MET A 655 -24.28 38.94 11.30
CA MET A 655 -22.99 38.58 11.87
C MET A 655 -21.87 39.31 11.12
N ASP A 656 -21.06 40.07 11.84
CA ASP A 656 -19.92 40.80 11.30
C ASP A 656 -18.66 39.94 11.48
N GLY A 657 -18.40 39.12 10.46
CA GLY A 657 -17.34 38.11 10.41
C GLY A 657 -17.71 36.94 9.47
N THR A 658 -16.79 35.98 9.34
CA THR A 658 -16.98 34.70 8.68
C THR A 658 -17.31 33.65 9.75
N LEU A 659 -18.39 32.88 9.57
CA LEU A 659 -18.74 31.78 10.48
C LEU A 659 -17.59 30.75 10.62
N PRO A 660 -17.46 30.07 11.77
CA PRO A 660 -16.44 29.04 11.95
C PRO A 660 -16.67 27.86 11.00
N SER A 661 -15.57 27.20 10.61
CA SER A 661 -15.61 25.91 9.92
C SER A 661 -16.33 24.87 10.79
N PRO A 662 -17.16 23.97 10.21
CA PRO A 662 -17.75 22.83 10.93
C PRO A 662 -16.74 21.99 11.72
N GLN A 663 -15.46 21.96 11.32
CA GLN A 663 -14.39 21.28 12.06
C GLN A 663 -14.08 21.91 13.44
N ALA A 664 -14.39 23.19 13.65
CA ALA A 664 -14.13 23.91 14.89
C ALA A 664 -15.34 23.97 15.84
N THR A 665 -16.51 23.45 15.46
CA THR A 665 -17.75 23.55 16.26
C THR A 665 -18.29 22.17 16.59
N THR A 666 -18.16 21.78 17.86
CA THR A 666 -18.73 20.54 18.40
C THR A 666 -20.03 20.82 19.16
N TRP A 667 -21.09 20.10 18.81
CA TRP A 667 -22.33 20.05 19.59
C TRP A 667 -22.21 18.95 20.64
N TRP A 668 -22.32 19.29 21.93
CA TRP A 668 -22.01 18.33 22.98
C TRP A 668 -22.97 17.14 23.01
N ARG A 669 -22.36 15.96 22.98
CA ARG A 669 -22.89 14.62 23.26
C ARG A 669 -21.78 13.88 24.03
N GLN A 670 -22.09 12.81 24.75
CA GLN A 670 -21.03 12.02 25.39
C GLN A 670 -20.18 11.37 24.28
N PRO A 671 -18.88 11.71 24.20
CA PRO A 671 -18.08 11.42 23.02
C PRO A 671 -17.72 9.93 22.95
N TRP A 672 -17.67 9.42 21.74
CA TRP A 672 -17.14 8.09 21.43
C TRP A 672 -16.19 8.22 20.23
N VAL A 673 -14.92 7.92 20.45
CA VAL A 673 -13.86 8.05 19.45
C VAL A 673 -13.06 6.74 19.41
N PRO A 674 -13.55 5.69 18.73
CA PRO A 674 -12.94 4.37 18.76
C PRO A 674 -11.53 4.41 18.16
N LEU A 675 -10.55 3.85 18.89
CA LEU A 675 -9.13 4.01 18.58
C LEU A 675 -8.36 2.69 18.59
N TYR A 676 -8.62 1.80 19.56
CA TYR A 676 -7.95 0.51 19.69
C TYR A 676 -8.93 -0.66 19.67
N LEU A 677 -8.47 -1.79 19.15
CA LEU A 677 -9.02 -3.11 19.42
C LEU A 677 -8.09 -3.81 20.44
N GLU A 678 -8.63 -4.19 21.60
CA GLU A 678 -7.97 -5.14 22.50
C GLU A 678 -8.55 -6.54 22.27
N TRP A 679 -7.69 -7.54 22.13
CA TRP A 679 -8.08 -8.89 21.71
C TRP A 679 -7.30 -9.98 22.44
N GLU A 680 -7.91 -11.17 22.54
CA GLU A 680 -7.32 -12.38 23.10
C GLU A 680 -7.57 -13.56 22.15
N LEU A 681 -6.49 -14.21 21.70
CA LEU A 681 -6.47 -15.25 20.69
C LEU A 681 -5.95 -16.55 21.31
N GLU A 682 -6.74 -17.62 21.21
CA GLU A 682 -6.23 -18.98 21.39
C GLU A 682 -5.73 -19.50 20.04
N VAL A 683 -4.51 -20.04 20.01
CA VAL A 683 -3.94 -20.68 18.82
C VAL A 683 -3.53 -22.11 19.18
N ASP A 684 -4.03 -23.08 18.43
CA ASP A 684 -3.67 -24.49 18.54
C ASP A 684 -2.57 -24.83 17.55
N LEU A 685 -1.33 -24.88 18.06
CA LEU A 685 -0.12 -25.04 17.25
C LEU A 685 0.34 -26.48 17.25
N ALA A 686 0.71 -27.00 16.09
CA ALA A 686 1.42 -28.28 15.99
C ALA A 686 2.77 -28.24 16.71
N ASP A 687 3.14 -29.35 17.34
CA ASP A 687 4.42 -29.47 18.05
C ASP A 687 5.61 -29.80 17.15
N ASP A 688 5.36 -30.35 15.97
CA ASP A 688 6.33 -30.66 14.91
C ASP A 688 5.91 -29.99 13.59
N ASP A 689 6.68 -28.98 13.19
CA ASP A 689 6.51 -28.20 11.95
C ASP A 689 6.51 -29.12 10.70
N ALA A 690 7.25 -30.24 10.70
CA ALA A 690 7.29 -31.20 9.58
C ALA A 690 6.06 -32.10 9.52
N ALA A 691 5.45 -32.43 10.66
CA ALA A 691 4.15 -33.11 10.69
C ALA A 691 3.00 -32.15 10.31
N ALA A 692 3.12 -30.88 10.69
CA ALA A 692 2.14 -29.85 10.35
C ALA A 692 2.05 -29.61 8.83
N LEU A 693 3.20 -29.46 8.15
CA LEU A 693 3.22 -29.25 6.70
C LEU A 693 2.66 -30.46 5.93
N ARG A 694 2.88 -31.70 6.40
CA ARG A 694 2.35 -32.93 5.79
C ARG A 694 0.83 -33.13 5.92
N ALA A 695 0.12 -32.22 6.61
CA ALA A 695 -1.34 -32.18 6.61
C ALA A 695 -1.92 -31.37 5.43
N TRP A 696 -1.07 -30.84 4.54
CA TRP A 696 -1.43 -29.96 3.44
C TRP A 696 -0.81 -30.43 2.13
N ASP A 697 -1.56 -30.34 1.05
CA ASP A 697 -1.13 -30.62 -0.33
C ASP A 697 -0.99 -29.30 -1.10
N LEU A 698 -0.13 -29.28 -2.14
CA LEU A 698 0.07 -28.10 -2.98
C LEU A 698 -1.03 -28.04 -4.05
N GLY A 699 -1.98 -27.12 -3.88
CA GLY A 699 -3.02 -26.81 -4.86
C GLY A 699 -2.50 -26.00 -6.04
N GLU A 700 -3.37 -25.21 -6.68
CA GLU A 700 -2.95 -24.44 -7.86
C GLU A 700 -2.01 -23.28 -7.49
N VAL A 701 -2.43 -22.38 -6.59
CA VAL A 701 -1.61 -21.25 -6.11
C VAL A 701 -1.10 -21.49 -4.68
N ASP A 702 -1.92 -22.09 -3.82
CA ASP A 702 -1.70 -22.17 -2.38
C ASP A 702 -1.72 -23.63 -1.86
N LEU A 703 -1.49 -23.81 -0.57
CA LEU A 703 -1.67 -25.07 0.16
C LEU A 703 -3.15 -25.28 0.52
N GLU A 704 -3.65 -26.47 0.20
CA GLU A 704 -5.00 -26.93 0.55
C GLU A 704 -4.91 -28.06 1.58
N PRO A 705 -5.88 -28.23 2.51
CA PRO A 705 -5.84 -29.34 3.47
C PRO A 705 -5.86 -30.69 2.76
N SER A 706 -4.95 -31.58 3.13
CA SER A 706 -4.84 -32.89 2.50
C SER A 706 -6.12 -33.72 2.70
N ALA A 707 -6.64 -34.31 1.62
CA ALA A 707 -7.81 -35.18 1.67
C ALA A 707 -7.54 -36.54 2.36
N ALA A 708 -6.27 -36.94 2.47
CA ALA A 708 -5.82 -38.15 3.14
C ALA A 708 -4.74 -37.81 4.18
N PRO A 709 -5.08 -37.02 5.22
CA PRO A 709 -4.11 -36.60 6.20
C PRO A 709 -3.54 -37.81 6.93
N GLY A 710 -2.23 -37.77 7.23
CA GLY A 710 -1.57 -38.82 8.00
C GLY A 710 -2.05 -38.88 9.46
N ALA A 711 -1.24 -39.47 10.33
CA ALA A 711 -1.49 -39.35 11.77
C ALA A 711 -1.54 -37.87 12.17
N ALA A 712 -2.66 -37.44 12.76
CA ALA A 712 -2.86 -36.04 13.13
C ALA A 712 -1.70 -35.53 14.01
N PRO A 713 -1.14 -34.35 13.73
CA PRO A 713 -0.04 -33.81 14.53
C PRO A 713 -0.49 -33.62 15.97
N THR A 714 0.43 -33.83 16.93
CA THR A 714 0.18 -33.41 18.31
C THR A 714 0.18 -31.89 18.33
N THR A 715 -0.86 -31.28 18.90
CA THR A 715 -1.01 -29.83 19.00
C THR A 715 -1.01 -29.38 20.46
N THR A 716 -0.62 -28.13 20.70
CA THR A 716 -0.88 -27.49 21.99
C THR A 716 -1.45 -26.07 21.85
N ILE A 717 -2.59 -25.85 22.51
CA ILE A 717 -3.24 -24.54 22.64
C ILE A 717 -2.39 -23.56 23.46
N ARG A 718 -2.36 -22.30 23.03
CA ARG A 718 -1.72 -21.16 23.71
C ARG A 718 -2.63 -19.93 23.59
N SER A 719 -2.70 -19.10 24.64
CA SER A 719 -3.36 -17.78 24.58
C SER A 719 -2.33 -16.67 24.36
N LEU A 720 -2.70 -15.69 23.53
CA LEU A 720 -1.98 -14.45 23.23
C LEU A 720 -2.97 -13.28 23.37
N THR A 721 -2.58 -12.22 24.06
CA THR A 721 -3.33 -10.96 24.10
C THR A 721 -2.59 -9.86 23.35
N GLY A 722 -3.34 -8.98 22.69
CA GLY A 722 -2.79 -7.84 21.95
C GLY A 722 -3.69 -6.60 21.99
N ARG A 723 -3.11 -5.47 21.56
CA ARG A 723 -3.81 -4.20 21.37
C ARG A 723 -3.33 -3.60 20.04
N SER A 724 -4.27 -3.32 19.15
CA SER A 724 -3.99 -2.89 17.78
C SER A 724 -4.80 -1.65 17.44
N LEU A 725 -4.28 -0.78 16.58
CA LEU A 725 -4.98 0.44 16.17
C LEU A 725 -6.11 0.13 15.19
N LEU A 726 -7.25 0.78 15.36
CA LEU A 726 -8.36 0.73 14.41
C LEU A 726 -8.08 1.69 13.25
N THR A 727 -8.00 1.14 12.04
CA THR A 727 -7.69 1.87 10.81
C THR A 727 -8.90 1.93 9.88
N PRO A 728 -9.05 2.98 9.06
CA PRO A 728 -10.11 3.04 8.04
C PRO A 728 -9.73 2.29 6.74
N SER A 729 -8.74 1.39 6.76
CA SER A 729 -8.13 0.84 5.53
C SER A 729 -9.13 0.27 4.52
N PRO A 730 -10.10 -0.60 4.90
CA PRO A 730 -11.05 -1.13 3.92
C PRO A 730 -11.98 -0.05 3.34
N ALA A 731 -12.42 0.91 4.17
CA ALA A 731 -13.24 2.03 3.72
C ALA A 731 -12.50 2.93 2.72
N SER A 732 -11.21 3.19 2.98
CA SER A 732 -10.34 3.97 2.11
C SER A 732 -10.02 3.25 0.80
N ALA A 733 -9.63 1.98 0.84
CA ALA A 733 -9.38 1.16 -0.35
C ALA A 733 -10.63 1.08 -1.23
N PHE A 734 -11.79 0.84 -0.64
CA PHE A 734 -13.08 0.86 -1.34
C PHE A 734 -13.40 2.24 -1.93
N ALA A 735 -13.21 3.33 -1.18
CA ALA A 735 -13.45 4.69 -1.65
C ALA A 735 -12.57 5.09 -2.84
N ASP A 736 -11.30 4.68 -2.81
CA ASP A 736 -10.36 4.95 -3.88
C ASP A 736 -10.62 4.05 -5.09
N ARG A 737 -11.01 2.78 -4.90
CA ARG A 737 -11.42 1.91 -6.00
C ARG A 737 -12.65 2.41 -6.74
N VAL A 738 -13.71 2.82 -6.03
CA VAL A 738 -14.91 3.40 -6.68
C VAL A 738 -14.54 4.67 -7.45
N ARG A 739 -13.61 5.50 -6.92
CA ARG A 739 -13.10 6.67 -7.65
C ARG A 739 -12.32 6.27 -8.91
N THR A 740 -11.47 5.24 -8.85
CA THR A 740 -10.74 4.74 -10.02
C THR A 740 -11.69 4.27 -11.12
N VAL A 741 -12.79 3.58 -10.76
CA VAL A 741 -13.82 3.16 -11.72
C VAL A 741 -14.53 4.36 -12.33
N LEU A 742 -14.93 5.36 -11.54
CA LEU A 742 -15.55 6.60 -12.04
C LEU A 742 -14.63 7.44 -12.93
N LEU A 743 -13.32 7.47 -12.64
CA LEU A 743 -12.34 8.16 -13.49
C LEU A 743 -12.17 7.44 -14.83
N ALA A 744 -12.09 6.10 -14.82
CA ALA A 744 -12.06 5.31 -16.05
C ALA A 744 -13.36 5.48 -16.86
N GLU A 745 -14.53 5.56 -16.22
CA GLU A 745 -15.78 5.83 -16.92
C GLU A 745 -15.82 7.22 -17.55
N ALA A 746 -15.34 8.26 -16.85
CA ALA A 746 -15.29 9.62 -17.39
C ALA A 746 -14.33 9.76 -18.61
N GLU A 747 -13.40 8.82 -18.78
CA GLU A 747 -12.60 8.65 -20.00
C GLU A 747 -13.38 7.89 -21.09
N LEU A 748 -14.16 6.86 -20.73
CA LEU A 748 -15.02 6.09 -21.64
C LEU A 748 -16.23 6.87 -22.16
N ASP A 749 -16.82 7.77 -21.36
CA ASP A 749 -17.92 8.68 -21.74
C ASP A 749 -17.56 9.54 -22.96
N GLN A 750 -16.27 9.89 -23.12
CA GLN A 750 -15.78 10.64 -24.29
C GLN A 750 -15.80 9.80 -25.58
N ALA A 751 -15.87 8.47 -25.45
CA ALA A 751 -15.93 7.49 -26.53
C ALA A 751 -17.31 6.78 -26.67
N GLY A 752 -18.24 7.00 -25.73
CA GLY A 752 -19.61 6.47 -25.80
C GLY A 752 -20.25 6.05 -24.47
N GLY A 753 -19.46 5.84 -23.41
CA GLY A 753 -19.91 5.37 -22.09
C GLY A 753 -20.31 3.88 -22.09
N ASP A 754 -19.91 3.15 -21.05
CA ASP A 754 -20.28 1.75 -20.81
C ASP A 754 -21.24 1.59 -19.61
N LEU A 755 -21.28 2.56 -18.68
CA LEU A 755 -22.18 2.56 -17.51
C LEU A 755 -23.51 3.30 -17.77
N GLU A 756 -24.60 2.74 -17.24
CA GLU A 756 -25.88 3.44 -17.20
C GLU A 756 -25.78 4.69 -16.29
N PRO A 757 -26.30 5.88 -16.71
CA PRO A 757 -26.24 7.10 -15.90
C PRO A 757 -26.81 6.98 -14.47
N ALA A 758 -27.79 6.09 -14.26
CA ALA A 758 -28.33 5.80 -12.92
C ALA A 758 -27.29 5.08 -12.03
N THR A 759 -26.57 4.11 -12.59
CA THR A 759 -25.48 3.38 -11.94
C THR A 759 -24.28 4.29 -11.69
N GLU A 760 -23.92 5.12 -12.66
CA GLU A 760 -22.82 6.08 -12.51
C GLU A 760 -23.14 7.11 -11.41
N GLN A 761 -24.38 7.61 -11.35
CA GLN A 761 -24.84 8.49 -10.26
C GLN A 761 -24.90 7.76 -8.90
N ALA A 762 -25.23 6.47 -8.86
CA ALA A 762 -25.17 5.66 -7.65
C ALA A 762 -23.70 5.47 -7.18
N LEU A 763 -22.77 5.19 -8.09
CA LEU A 763 -21.34 5.08 -7.80
C LEU A 763 -20.75 6.43 -7.35
N ARG A 764 -21.15 7.57 -7.94
CA ARG A 764 -20.78 8.91 -7.46
C ARG A 764 -21.30 9.17 -6.04
N THR A 765 -22.53 8.75 -5.74
CA THR A 765 -23.12 8.85 -4.39
C THR A 765 -22.39 7.96 -3.39
N LEU A 766 -22.03 6.74 -3.80
CA LEU A 766 -21.23 5.79 -3.05
C LEU A 766 -19.82 6.32 -2.79
N ALA A 767 -19.16 6.93 -3.78
CA ALA A 767 -17.85 7.57 -3.64
C ALA A 767 -17.86 8.77 -2.68
N ALA A 768 -18.97 9.52 -2.64
CA ALA A 768 -19.16 10.59 -1.67
C ALA A 768 -19.36 10.05 -0.24
N ARG A 769 -20.14 8.98 -0.07
CA ARG A 769 -20.41 8.34 1.23
C ARG A 769 -19.25 7.43 1.71
N SER A 770 -18.41 6.91 0.82
CA SER A 770 -17.40 5.89 1.12
C SER A 770 -16.34 6.37 2.12
N ARG A 771 -15.91 7.63 1.99
CA ARG A 771 -14.97 8.28 2.93
C ARG A 771 -15.49 8.29 4.38
N THR A 772 -16.81 8.36 4.55
CA THR A 772 -17.51 8.42 5.84
C THR A 772 -18.13 7.09 6.27
N LEU A 773 -17.79 5.97 5.61
CA LEU A 773 -18.28 4.64 6.01
C LEU A 773 -17.79 4.29 7.42
N ASP A 774 -18.72 3.78 8.24
CA ASP A 774 -18.45 3.18 9.54
C ASP A 774 -17.92 1.75 9.39
N VAL A 775 -16.72 1.66 8.83
CA VAL A 775 -15.94 0.43 8.67
C VAL A 775 -14.53 0.71 9.18
N THR A 776 -14.05 -0.11 10.11
CA THR A 776 -12.70 -0.04 10.66
C THR A 776 -12.08 -1.42 10.77
N ALA A 777 -10.77 -1.54 10.55
CA ALA A 777 -10.04 -2.79 10.62
C ALA A 777 -8.83 -2.67 11.54
N ALA A 778 -8.55 -3.73 12.29
CA ALA A 778 -7.33 -3.89 13.06
C ALA A 778 -6.76 -5.29 12.80
N ALA A 779 -5.48 -5.37 12.46
CA ALA A 779 -4.76 -6.63 12.43
C ALA A 779 -4.59 -7.17 13.86
N LEU A 780 -4.55 -8.49 14.04
CA LEU A 780 -4.24 -9.17 15.30
C LEU A 780 -2.71 -9.18 15.50
N GLU A 781 -2.14 -7.97 15.50
CA GLU A 781 -0.69 -7.70 15.41
C GLU A 781 0.09 -8.29 16.59
N GLY A 782 1.16 -9.00 16.27
CA GLY A 782 2.06 -9.58 17.26
C GLY A 782 2.03 -11.10 17.29
N LEU A 783 1.14 -11.75 16.55
CA LEU A 783 1.09 -13.21 16.43
C LEU A 783 2.41 -13.73 15.85
N ARG A 784 2.92 -13.16 14.75
CA ARG A 784 4.26 -13.50 14.21
C ARG A 784 5.37 -13.33 15.26
N GLN A 785 5.42 -12.20 15.95
CA GLN A 785 6.49 -11.88 16.90
C GLN A 785 6.44 -12.79 18.13
N TRP A 786 5.24 -13.10 18.62
CA TRP A 786 5.03 -14.04 19.70
C TRP A 786 5.42 -15.48 19.30
N LEU A 787 5.11 -15.91 18.06
CA LEU A 787 5.60 -17.18 17.49
C LEU A 787 7.13 -17.21 17.40
N LEU A 788 7.77 -16.10 17.02
CA LEU A 788 9.23 -15.94 17.04
C LEU A 788 9.83 -15.85 18.46
N GLY A 789 9.00 -15.91 19.50
CA GLY A 789 9.39 -16.02 20.89
C GLY A 789 9.56 -14.69 21.64
N TRP A 790 9.02 -13.59 21.10
CA TRP A 790 9.05 -12.26 21.72
C TRP A 790 7.81 -12.06 22.60
N ASP A 791 7.96 -11.31 23.71
CA ASP A 791 6.84 -10.82 24.54
C ASP A 791 6.47 -9.37 24.20
N ASP A 792 7.44 -8.63 23.67
CA ASP A 792 7.34 -7.26 23.18
C ASP A 792 8.39 -7.13 22.06
N ASN A 793 8.04 -6.54 20.93
CA ASN A 793 8.93 -6.29 19.79
C ASN A 793 9.43 -4.84 19.71
N VAL A 794 9.10 -4.03 20.72
CA VAL A 794 9.34 -2.58 20.74
C VAL A 794 10.64 -2.24 21.48
N ALA A 795 11.60 -1.62 20.76
CA ALA A 795 12.87 -1.19 21.36
C ALA A 795 12.67 -0.08 22.40
N ARG A 796 13.37 -0.18 23.53
CA ARG A 796 13.22 0.73 24.69
C ARG A 796 14.49 1.52 24.90
N ALA A 797 14.43 2.71 25.52
CA ALA A 797 15.64 3.48 25.79
C ALA A 797 16.46 2.85 26.93
N LYS A 798 17.78 2.80 26.76
CA LYS A 798 18.73 2.41 27.81
C LYS A 798 18.90 3.59 28.76
N GLY A 799 18.51 3.39 30.02
CA GLY A 799 18.26 4.43 31.02
C GLY A 799 19.21 5.65 30.94
N GLY A 800 18.62 6.82 30.70
CA GLY A 800 19.28 8.12 30.78
C GLY A 800 20.30 8.47 29.69
N THR A 801 20.48 7.63 28.65
CA THR A 801 21.44 7.90 27.56
C THR A 801 20.70 8.14 26.24
N PRO A 802 20.63 9.40 25.74
CA PRO A 802 20.02 9.71 24.45
C PRO A 802 20.65 8.89 23.32
N GLY A 803 19.81 8.23 22.49
CA GLY A 803 20.24 7.44 21.34
C GLY A 803 20.70 6.00 21.65
N ALA A 804 20.80 5.58 22.92
CA ALA A 804 21.07 4.19 23.25
C ALA A 804 19.76 3.40 23.41
N ALA A 805 19.43 2.53 22.46
CA ALA A 805 18.31 1.60 22.59
C ALA A 805 18.74 0.26 23.22
N VAL A 806 17.90 -0.29 24.09
CA VAL A 806 17.84 -1.71 24.41
C VAL A 806 16.84 -2.31 23.44
N SER A 807 17.33 -3.02 22.42
CA SER A 807 16.49 -3.91 21.62
C SER A 807 15.75 -4.87 22.56
N PRO A 808 14.48 -5.21 22.31
CA PRO A 808 13.85 -6.27 23.08
C PRO A 808 14.60 -7.58 22.82
N VAL A 809 14.44 -8.57 23.69
CA VAL A 809 15.14 -9.84 23.59
C VAL A 809 14.08 -10.95 23.62
N PRO A 810 14.14 -11.96 22.71
CA PRO A 810 13.19 -13.06 22.75
C PRO A 810 13.30 -13.81 24.08
N ALA A 811 12.15 -14.14 24.67
CA ALA A 811 12.02 -14.89 25.90
C ALA A 811 11.84 -16.40 25.67
N ARG A 812 11.44 -16.80 24.45
CA ARG A 812 11.10 -18.17 24.07
C ARG A 812 11.84 -18.65 22.82
N VAL A 813 11.83 -19.97 22.64
CA VAL A 813 12.26 -20.66 21.41
C VAL A 813 11.21 -20.38 20.30
N PRO A 814 11.63 -20.04 19.08
CA PRO A 814 10.71 -19.69 18.00
C PRO A 814 9.98 -20.92 17.44
N ARG A 815 8.74 -20.69 16.98
CA ARG A 815 8.02 -21.52 16.01
C ARG A 815 8.23 -20.91 14.63
N LEU A 816 8.82 -21.70 13.73
CA LEU A 816 9.31 -21.19 12.45
C LEU A 816 8.33 -21.48 11.29
N LEU A 817 7.42 -22.43 11.48
CA LEU A 817 6.19 -22.56 10.72
C LEU A 817 4.98 -22.02 11.52
N ARG A 818 4.22 -21.10 10.93
CA ARG A 818 2.87 -20.72 11.40
C ARG A 818 1.88 -21.67 10.75
N SER A 819 1.21 -22.50 11.55
CA SER A 819 0.19 -23.45 11.10
C SER A 819 -0.70 -23.88 12.26
N GLY A 820 -1.96 -24.22 11.98
CA GLY A 820 -2.88 -24.79 12.97
C GLY A 820 -4.23 -24.06 13.02
N ALA A 821 -5.03 -24.29 14.05
CA ALA A 821 -6.30 -23.60 14.24
C ALA A 821 -6.14 -22.38 15.16
N PHE A 822 -7.02 -21.39 15.04
CA PHE A 822 -7.09 -20.28 15.99
C PHE A 822 -8.55 -19.94 16.32
N ARG A 823 -8.75 -19.30 17.48
CA ARG A 823 -10.05 -18.81 17.95
C ARG A 823 -9.90 -17.50 18.71
N LEU A 824 -10.61 -16.47 18.27
CA LEU A 824 -10.74 -15.22 19.02
C LEU A 824 -11.63 -15.48 20.25
N VAL A 825 -11.06 -15.32 21.45
CA VAL A 825 -11.70 -15.66 22.73
C VAL A 825 -12.37 -14.44 23.35
N ARG A 826 -11.74 -13.28 23.22
CA ARG A 826 -12.18 -12.02 23.82
C ARG A 826 -11.81 -10.86 22.91
N ALA A 827 -12.68 -9.87 22.79
CA ALA A 827 -12.41 -8.66 22.01
C ALA A 827 -13.18 -7.47 22.58
N ARG A 828 -12.57 -6.28 22.63
CA ARG A 828 -13.27 -5.03 22.96
C ARG A 828 -12.69 -3.86 22.19
N VAL A 829 -13.55 -2.95 21.77
CA VAL A 829 -13.15 -1.65 21.22
C VAL A 829 -12.93 -0.68 22.37
N VAL A 830 -11.82 0.05 22.33
CA VAL A 830 -11.46 1.09 23.29
C VAL A 830 -11.31 2.44 22.57
N ASP A 831 -11.84 3.48 23.19
CA ASP A 831 -11.88 4.84 22.64
C ASP A 831 -10.76 5.76 23.20
N THR A 832 -10.59 6.95 22.62
CA THR A 832 -9.66 8.02 23.06
C THR A 832 -9.69 8.33 24.56
N PHE A 833 -10.85 8.18 25.21
CA PHE A 833 -11.07 8.49 26.63
C PHE A 833 -10.99 7.23 27.52
N GLY A 834 -10.69 6.06 26.97
CA GLY A 834 -10.68 4.77 27.67
C GLY A 834 -12.06 4.15 27.86
N ARG A 835 -13.10 4.66 27.18
CA ARG A 835 -14.44 4.05 27.15
C ARG A 835 -14.36 2.72 26.39
N ILE A 836 -15.16 1.74 26.80
CA ILE A 836 -15.16 0.41 26.18
C ILE A 836 -16.50 0.03 25.53
N VAL A 837 -16.45 -0.77 24.47
CA VAL A 837 -17.55 -1.58 23.94
C VAL A 837 -17.04 -3.02 23.82
N ASP A 838 -17.62 -3.93 24.60
CA ASP A 838 -17.24 -5.34 24.61
C ASP A 838 -17.89 -6.10 23.44
N LEU A 839 -17.06 -6.71 22.60
CA LEU A 839 -17.48 -7.55 21.47
C LEU A 839 -17.59 -9.03 21.84
N THR A 840 -17.06 -9.43 23.00
CA THR A 840 -16.97 -10.82 23.45
C THR A 840 -18.30 -11.59 23.37
N PRO A 841 -19.46 -11.02 23.78
CA PRO A 841 -20.75 -11.71 23.66
C PRO A 841 -21.20 -11.96 22.21
N GLY A 842 -20.71 -11.18 21.25
CA GLY A 842 -21.06 -11.25 19.83
C GLY A 842 -20.12 -12.11 18.98
N LEU A 843 -19.04 -12.66 19.55
CA LEU A 843 -18.03 -13.42 18.80
C LEU A 843 -18.58 -14.65 18.06
N SER A 844 -19.69 -15.23 18.53
CA SER A 844 -20.38 -16.31 17.82
C SER A 844 -20.93 -15.92 16.43
N GLY A 845 -21.22 -14.63 16.22
CA GLY A 845 -21.69 -14.07 14.95
C GLY A 845 -20.60 -13.50 14.04
N VAL A 846 -19.33 -13.57 14.44
CA VAL A 846 -18.19 -13.15 13.61
C VAL A 846 -18.07 -14.09 12.42
N ARG A 847 -18.02 -13.52 11.22
CA ARG A 847 -17.75 -14.27 9.98
C ARG A 847 -16.26 -14.49 9.81
N VAL A 848 -15.90 -15.52 9.05
CA VAL A 848 -14.51 -15.85 8.72
C VAL A 848 -14.44 -16.00 7.21
N ALA A 849 -13.58 -15.21 6.58
CA ALA A 849 -13.35 -15.22 5.14
C ALA A 849 -12.73 -16.54 4.69
N GLY A 850 -12.96 -16.92 3.43
CA GLY A 850 -12.53 -18.20 2.85
C GLY A 850 -11.04 -18.50 3.06
N SER A 851 -10.19 -17.46 2.98
CA SER A 851 -8.74 -17.50 3.22
C SER A 851 -8.32 -18.11 4.58
N LEU A 852 -9.18 -17.98 5.60
CA LEU A 852 -8.94 -18.48 6.95
C LEU A 852 -9.81 -19.71 7.29
N THR A 853 -10.32 -20.41 6.28
CA THR A 853 -11.12 -21.64 6.44
C THR A 853 -10.47 -22.80 5.71
N ALA A 854 -10.66 -24.02 6.20
CA ALA A 854 -10.07 -25.22 5.60
C ALA A 854 -10.59 -25.49 4.17
N ASN A 855 -11.89 -25.27 3.92
CA ASN A 855 -12.56 -25.71 2.68
C ASN A 855 -13.24 -24.56 1.93
N GLY A 856 -12.93 -23.30 2.25
CA GLY A 856 -13.72 -22.13 1.80
C GLY A 856 -15.09 -21.98 2.48
N GLU A 857 -15.53 -22.96 3.27
CA GLU A 857 -16.79 -22.90 4.02
C GLU A 857 -16.63 -22.08 5.31
N GLY A 858 -17.30 -20.92 5.38
CA GLY A 858 -17.28 -20.00 6.51
C GLY A 858 -17.65 -20.65 7.85
N THR A 859 -16.65 -20.89 8.71
CA THR A 859 -16.85 -21.39 10.07
C THR A 859 -17.35 -20.29 11.00
N GLY A 860 -18.60 -20.41 11.47
CA GLY A 860 -19.13 -19.54 12.51
C GLY A 860 -18.40 -19.72 13.85
N GLY A 861 -18.23 -18.63 14.62
CA GLY A 861 -17.65 -18.69 15.97
C GLY A 861 -16.29 -18.02 16.16
N ALA A 862 -15.90 -17.08 15.29
CA ALA A 862 -14.61 -16.37 15.34
C ALA A 862 -13.38 -17.30 15.39
N ALA A 863 -13.47 -18.45 14.72
CA ALA A 863 -12.44 -19.47 14.66
C ALA A 863 -12.11 -19.82 13.21
N GLY A 864 -10.82 -20.00 12.92
CA GLY A 864 -10.31 -20.26 11.58
C GLY A 864 -9.03 -21.10 11.60
N VAL A 865 -8.43 -21.25 10.43
CA VAL A 865 -7.21 -22.03 10.20
C VAL A 865 -6.11 -21.11 9.69
N LEU A 866 -4.90 -21.30 10.21
CA LEU A 866 -3.67 -20.70 9.71
C LEU A 866 -3.04 -21.68 8.73
N VAL A 867 -3.08 -21.35 7.44
CA VAL A 867 -2.36 -22.06 6.37
C VAL A 867 -0.84 -22.03 6.68
N PRO A 868 -0.06 -23.09 6.40
CA PRO A 868 1.37 -23.15 6.70
C PRO A 868 2.18 -22.04 6.02
N ARG A 869 2.78 -21.13 6.81
CA ARG A 869 3.68 -20.04 6.34
C ARG A 869 4.96 -19.97 7.18
N LEU A 870 6.11 -19.68 6.56
CA LEU A 870 7.37 -19.49 7.29
C LEU A 870 7.34 -18.16 8.07
N THR A 871 7.55 -18.17 9.40
CA THR A 871 7.50 -16.94 10.21
C THR A 871 8.77 -16.08 10.08
N THR A 872 9.90 -16.70 9.75
CA THR A 872 11.14 -16.00 9.40
C THR A 872 11.05 -15.44 7.98
N PRO A 873 11.72 -14.31 7.67
CA PRO A 873 11.76 -13.78 6.31
C PRO A 873 12.31 -14.85 5.36
N ALA A 874 11.59 -15.16 4.29
CA ALA A 874 12.03 -16.15 3.31
C ALA A 874 11.60 -15.78 1.88
N ARG A 875 12.26 -16.34 0.88
CA ARG A 875 11.91 -16.17 -0.54
C ARG A 875 12.17 -17.45 -1.35
N LEU A 876 11.35 -17.65 -2.37
CA LEU A 876 11.56 -18.68 -3.39
C LEU A 876 12.46 -18.07 -4.48
N MET A 877 13.71 -18.51 -4.55
CA MET A 877 14.66 -18.09 -5.59
C MET A 877 14.61 -19.05 -6.76
N LEU A 878 14.23 -18.53 -7.92
CA LEU A 878 14.48 -19.13 -9.22
C LEU A 878 15.43 -18.19 -9.97
N ARG A 879 16.70 -18.60 -10.14
CA ARG A 879 17.72 -17.79 -10.81
C ARG A 879 18.11 -18.44 -12.13
N LEU A 880 18.17 -17.66 -13.20
CA LEU A 880 18.75 -18.07 -14.48
C LEU A 880 20.27 -17.90 -14.38
N VAL A 881 21.05 -18.90 -14.77
CA VAL A 881 22.52 -18.91 -14.61
C VAL A 881 23.21 -19.31 -15.90
N ASP A 882 24.46 -18.87 -16.07
CA ASP A 882 25.29 -19.25 -17.21
C ASP A 882 25.53 -20.78 -17.23
N PRO A 883 25.32 -21.47 -18.37
CA PRO A 883 25.45 -22.92 -18.44
C PRO A 883 26.89 -23.44 -18.34
N ALA A 884 27.89 -22.57 -18.54
CA ALA A 884 29.30 -22.89 -18.33
C ALA A 884 29.77 -22.56 -16.90
N HIS A 885 29.15 -21.57 -16.25
CA HIS A 885 29.54 -21.06 -14.93
C HIS A 885 28.31 -20.79 -14.04
N GLU A 886 27.82 -21.81 -13.34
CA GLU A 886 26.59 -21.75 -12.52
C GLU A 886 26.66 -20.75 -11.35
N ASP A 887 27.84 -20.27 -10.99
CA ASP A 887 28.06 -19.19 -10.03
C ASP A 887 27.74 -17.79 -10.59
N ILE A 888 27.61 -17.66 -11.90
CA ILE A 888 27.30 -16.40 -12.60
C ILE A 888 25.80 -16.37 -12.95
N GLU A 889 25.07 -15.42 -12.35
CA GLU A 889 23.68 -15.14 -12.73
C GLU A 889 23.61 -14.48 -14.11
N ALA A 890 22.63 -14.88 -14.91
CA ALA A 890 22.37 -14.33 -16.23
C ALA A 890 22.01 -12.84 -16.13
N HIS A 891 22.65 -12.03 -16.96
CA HIS A 891 22.53 -10.58 -17.00
C HIS A 891 22.75 -10.06 -18.42
N VAL A 892 22.27 -8.86 -18.71
CA VAL A 892 22.38 -8.22 -20.01
C VAL A 892 23.49 -7.18 -19.98
N ASP A 893 24.49 -7.34 -20.84
CA ASP A 893 25.47 -6.30 -21.15
C ASP A 893 25.51 -6.11 -22.68
N GLN A 894 24.98 -4.98 -23.14
CA GLN A 894 24.91 -4.61 -24.56
C GLN A 894 26.20 -3.95 -25.11
N GLU A 895 27.22 -3.76 -24.26
CA GLU A 895 28.54 -3.25 -24.65
C GLU A 895 29.55 -4.39 -24.84
N THR A 896 29.65 -5.32 -23.88
CA THR A 896 30.68 -6.37 -23.88
C THR A 896 30.17 -7.80 -24.09
N GLY A 897 28.84 -8.00 -24.07
CA GLY A 897 28.21 -9.33 -24.08
C GLY A 897 28.05 -9.91 -22.67
N GLY A 898 26.81 -9.93 -22.18
CA GLY A 898 26.45 -10.45 -20.87
C GLY A 898 26.36 -11.98 -20.81
N ALA A 899 26.06 -12.52 -19.62
CA ALA A 899 25.87 -13.96 -19.42
C ALA A 899 24.46 -14.41 -19.86
N SER A 900 24.39 -15.42 -20.74
CA SER A 900 23.14 -16.01 -21.23
C SER A 900 22.83 -17.33 -20.52
N PRO A 901 21.58 -17.61 -20.14
CA PRO A 901 21.21 -18.87 -19.49
C PRO A 901 20.85 -19.98 -20.47
N VAL A 902 20.92 -19.72 -21.78
CA VAL A 902 20.55 -20.69 -22.84
C VAL A 902 21.72 -21.63 -23.09
N ALA A 903 21.53 -22.93 -22.82
CA ALA A 903 22.49 -24.00 -23.11
C ALA A 903 22.38 -24.53 -24.56
N GLY A 904 21.27 -24.27 -25.23
CA GLY A 904 21.01 -24.68 -26.61
C GLY A 904 19.53 -24.69 -26.95
N TRP A 905 19.19 -25.26 -28.10
CA TRP A 905 17.82 -25.30 -28.61
C TRP A 905 17.41 -26.69 -29.09
N LEU A 906 16.13 -26.99 -28.94
CA LEU A 906 15.46 -28.21 -29.37
C LEU A 906 14.32 -27.84 -30.32
N LEU A 907 14.29 -28.46 -31.49
CA LEU A 907 13.22 -28.30 -32.47
C LEU A 907 12.54 -29.67 -32.70
N PRO A 908 11.35 -29.91 -32.10
CA PRO A 908 10.60 -31.15 -32.30
C PRO A 908 10.18 -31.32 -33.77
N ASP A 909 10.37 -32.47 -34.40
CA ASP A 909 9.77 -32.77 -35.70
C ASP A 909 8.56 -33.70 -35.53
N PRO A 910 7.31 -33.21 -35.68
CA PRO A 910 6.12 -34.04 -35.55
C PRO A 910 5.87 -34.98 -36.74
N VAL A 911 6.55 -34.79 -37.89
CA VAL A 911 6.37 -35.59 -39.11
C VAL A 911 7.14 -36.91 -39.00
N ASP A 912 8.45 -36.80 -38.78
CA ASP A 912 9.35 -37.96 -38.61
C ASP A 912 9.43 -38.43 -37.14
N HIS A 913 8.77 -37.70 -36.23
CA HIS A 913 8.78 -37.92 -34.78
C HIS A 913 10.19 -37.91 -34.18
N ALA A 914 10.96 -36.94 -34.66
CA ALA A 914 12.36 -36.70 -34.35
C ALA A 914 12.53 -35.43 -33.51
N ALA A 915 13.76 -35.09 -33.17
CA ALA A 915 14.08 -33.76 -32.65
C ALA A 915 15.45 -33.29 -33.15
N GLU A 916 15.50 -32.10 -33.77
CA GLU A 916 16.75 -31.44 -34.18
C GLU A 916 17.28 -30.55 -33.05
N LEU A 917 18.59 -30.51 -32.86
CA LEU A 917 19.25 -29.80 -31.76
C LEU A 917 20.30 -28.80 -32.28
N PHE A 918 20.35 -27.63 -31.66
CA PHE A 918 21.24 -26.53 -32.00
C PHE A 918 21.99 -26.03 -30.75
N ASP A 919 23.20 -25.50 -30.91
CA ASP A 919 23.93 -24.86 -29.79
C ASP A 919 23.27 -23.53 -29.37
N ALA A 920 23.73 -22.96 -28.26
CA ALA A 920 23.20 -21.70 -27.71
C ALA A 920 23.16 -20.55 -28.73
N ALA A 921 24.06 -20.55 -29.72
CA ALA A 921 24.17 -19.55 -30.78
C ALA A 921 23.30 -19.85 -32.03
N GLY A 922 22.49 -20.92 -31.98
CA GLY A 922 21.56 -21.33 -33.04
C GLY A 922 22.18 -22.17 -34.16
N ALA A 923 23.42 -22.67 -34.03
CA ALA A 923 24.04 -23.48 -35.07
C ALA A 923 23.73 -24.98 -34.90
N PRO A 924 23.45 -25.73 -35.99
CA PRO A 924 22.94 -27.10 -35.91
C PRO A 924 23.99 -28.09 -35.41
N LEU A 925 23.58 -28.98 -34.50
CA LEU A 925 24.42 -30.01 -33.89
C LEU A 925 24.11 -31.40 -34.45
N GLY A 926 22.83 -31.76 -34.53
CA GLY A 926 22.35 -33.05 -34.99
C GLY A 926 20.90 -33.30 -34.59
N GLN A 927 20.42 -34.52 -34.84
CA GLN A 927 19.05 -34.94 -34.59
C GLN A 927 18.97 -36.27 -33.85
N LEU A 928 17.94 -36.39 -33.00
CA LEU A 928 17.49 -37.66 -32.41
C LEU A 928 16.39 -38.23 -33.30
N ILE A 929 16.59 -39.44 -33.81
CA ILE A 929 15.62 -40.14 -34.68
C ILE A 929 15.38 -41.57 -34.21
N HIS A 930 14.26 -42.15 -34.59
CA HIS A 930 14.05 -43.59 -34.50
C HIS A 930 14.92 -44.32 -35.54
N ASP A 931 15.48 -45.47 -35.17
CA ASP A 931 16.29 -46.30 -36.05
C ASP A 931 15.42 -46.89 -37.19
N PRO A 932 15.72 -46.63 -38.48
CA PRO A 932 14.93 -47.20 -39.58
C PRO A 932 14.95 -48.73 -39.64
N ASP A 933 16.00 -49.35 -39.10
CA ASP A 933 16.22 -50.80 -39.16
C ASP A 933 15.94 -51.50 -37.80
N GLY A 934 15.43 -50.79 -36.78
CA GLY A 934 15.17 -51.37 -35.45
C GLY A 934 14.37 -50.51 -34.47
N PRO A 935 13.92 -51.05 -33.32
CA PRO A 935 13.01 -50.36 -32.39
C PRO A 935 13.71 -49.36 -31.44
N GLY A 936 14.90 -48.87 -31.80
CA GLY A 936 15.76 -48.02 -30.96
C GLY A 936 15.72 -46.54 -31.32
N VAL A 937 16.31 -45.70 -30.47
CA VAL A 937 16.59 -44.29 -30.78
C VAL A 937 18.08 -44.14 -31.06
N LEU A 938 18.44 -43.37 -32.10
CA LEU A 938 19.82 -43.05 -32.46
C LEU A 938 20.04 -41.54 -32.60
N TRP A 939 21.30 -41.13 -32.52
CA TRP A 939 21.74 -39.77 -32.78
C TRP A 939 22.48 -39.68 -34.13
N GLU A 940 22.09 -38.70 -34.93
CA GLU A 940 22.73 -38.39 -36.21
C GLU A 940 23.27 -36.96 -36.19
N SER A 941 24.52 -36.78 -36.62
CA SER A 941 25.14 -35.45 -36.70
C SER A 941 24.55 -34.60 -37.82
N ALA A 942 24.43 -33.28 -37.59
CA ALA A 942 23.77 -32.37 -38.52
C ALA A 942 24.36 -32.43 -39.95
N PRO A 943 23.51 -32.27 -40.99
CA PRO A 943 23.99 -32.14 -42.37
C PRO A 943 25.06 -31.07 -42.52
N GLY A 944 26.10 -31.37 -43.30
CA GLY A 944 27.26 -30.49 -43.49
C GLY A 944 28.39 -30.64 -42.48
N ARG A 945 28.19 -31.31 -41.33
CA ARG A 945 29.28 -31.54 -40.35
C ARG A 945 30.07 -32.83 -40.64
N PRO A 946 31.41 -32.78 -40.82
CA PRO A 946 32.22 -33.96 -41.08
C PRO A 946 32.33 -34.84 -39.83
N GLY A 947 32.04 -36.13 -39.97
CA GLY A 947 32.10 -37.08 -38.85
C GLY A 947 31.61 -38.49 -39.24
N PRO A 948 32.04 -39.53 -38.51
CA PRO A 948 31.53 -40.88 -38.70
C PRO A 948 30.06 -40.99 -38.26
N LEU A 949 29.31 -41.88 -38.90
CA LEU A 949 27.96 -42.26 -38.46
C LEU A 949 28.00 -42.77 -37.00
N GLY A 950 27.07 -42.30 -36.16
CA GLY A 950 27.01 -42.66 -34.74
C GLY A 950 28.04 -41.98 -33.82
N ALA A 951 28.71 -40.91 -34.27
CA ALA A 951 29.51 -40.07 -33.38
C ALA A 951 28.64 -39.45 -32.26
N PRO A 952 29.14 -39.32 -31.01
CA PRO A 952 28.39 -38.66 -29.93
C PRO A 952 28.11 -37.18 -30.25
N PRO A 953 27.13 -36.54 -29.57
CA PRO A 953 26.91 -35.11 -29.70
C PRO A 953 28.20 -34.33 -29.39
N PRO A 954 28.55 -33.31 -30.21
CA PRO A 954 29.77 -32.54 -30.01
C PRO A 954 29.67 -31.67 -28.76
N VAL A 955 30.78 -31.59 -28.01
CA VAL A 955 30.94 -30.76 -26.82
C VAL A 955 32.22 -29.93 -27.02
N ASN A 956 32.07 -28.62 -27.20
CA ASN A 956 33.16 -27.68 -27.40
C ASN A 956 33.56 -26.98 -26.09
N GLY A 957 32.61 -26.82 -25.17
CA GLY A 957 32.84 -26.25 -23.84
C GLY A 957 31.86 -26.76 -22.77
N PRO A 958 32.04 -26.34 -21.50
CA PRO A 958 31.16 -26.76 -20.41
C PRO A 958 29.69 -26.35 -20.61
N GLY A 959 29.43 -25.24 -21.30
CA GLY A 959 28.06 -24.78 -21.62
C GLY A 959 27.26 -25.72 -22.53
N ASP A 960 27.93 -26.59 -23.30
CA ASP A 960 27.26 -27.58 -24.16
C ASP A 960 26.84 -28.85 -23.38
N LEU A 961 27.35 -29.04 -22.16
CA LEU A 961 27.13 -30.24 -21.36
C LEU A 961 25.65 -30.54 -21.05
N PRO A 962 24.77 -29.56 -20.77
CA PRO A 962 23.35 -29.84 -20.55
C PRO A 962 22.67 -30.43 -21.79
N LEU A 963 22.96 -29.89 -22.98
CA LEU A 963 22.39 -30.37 -24.24
C LEU A 963 22.91 -31.76 -24.60
N ALA A 964 24.22 -31.97 -24.55
CA ALA A 964 24.82 -33.30 -24.76
C ALA A 964 24.34 -34.31 -23.70
N GLY A 965 24.05 -33.84 -22.49
CA GLY A 965 23.42 -34.57 -21.40
C GLY A 965 22.04 -35.11 -21.78
N VAL A 966 21.13 -34.24 -22.25
CA VAL A 966 19.78 -34.63 -22.73
C VAL A 966 19.86 -35.74 -23.79
N VAL A 967 20.67 -35.54 -24.84
CA VAL A 967 20.88 -36.54 -25.91
C VAL A 967 21.37 -37.86 -25.33
N THR A 968 22.42 -37.83 -24.51
CA THR A 968 23.06 -39.05 -23.99
C THR A 968 22.18 -39.76 -22.96
N GLY A 969 21.43 -39.03 -22.14
CA GLY A 969 20.49 -39.55 -21.16
C GLY A 969 19.33 -40.31 -21.81
N LEU A 970 18.74 -39.72 -22.85
CA LEU A 970 17.67 -40.33 -23.63
C LEU A 970 18.14 -41.62 -24.35
N LEU A 971 19.31 -41.58 -25.01
CA LEU A 971 19.89 -42.77 -25.65
C LEU A 971 20.21 -43.88 -24.64
N ARG A 972 20.66 -43.54 -23.43
CA ARG A 972 20.87 -44.50 -22.33
C ARG A 972 19.56 -45.10 -21.83
N ALA A 973 18.52 -44.29 -21.67
CA ALA A 973 17.20 -44.77 -21.27
C ALA A 973 16.61 -45.75 -22.29
N ASP A 974 16.76 -45.46 -23.60
CA ASP A 974 16.34 -46.38 -24.66
C ASP A 974 17.17 -47.68 -24.67
N ALA A 975 18.49 -47.58 -24.51
CA ALA A 975 19.35 -48.76 -24.40
C ALA A 975 19.01 -49.63 -23.18
N GLN A 976 18.65 -49.03 -22.04
CA GLN A 976 18.19 -49.75 -20.85
C GLN A 976 16.82 -50.41 -21.07
N ARG A 977 15.86 -49.70 -21.68
CA ARG A 977 14.55 -50.25 -22.08
C ARG A 977 14.71 -51.49 -22.95
N ARG A 978 15.53 -51.41 -24.00
CA ARG A 978 15.84 -52.55 -24.89
C ARG A 978 16.55 -53.69 -24.16
N ALA A 979 17.50 -53.39 -23.27
CA ALA A 979 18.18 -54.42 -22.47
C ALA A 979 17.26 -55.12 -21.45
N ALA A 980 16.16 -54.47 -21.03
CA ALA A 980 15.15 -55.05 -20.14
C ALA A 980 14.11 -55.93 -20.85
N GLY A 981 14.16 -56.04 -22.19
CA GLY A 981 13.14 -56.74 -22.99
C GLY A 981 11.84 -55.95 -23.18
N LEU A 982 11.81 -54.67 -22.81
CA LEU A 982 10.68 -53.74 -22.98
C LEU A 982 10.73 -53.05 -24.35
N ALA A 983 11.01 -53.86 -25.38
CA ALA A 983 11.17 -53.40 -26.75
C ALA A 983 10.44 -54.35 -27.70
N PRO A 984 9.55 -53.84 -28.56
CA PRO A 984 8.72 -54.67 -29.40
C PRO A 984 9.56 -55.46 -30.41
N GLU A 985 9.32 -56.78 -30.49
CA GLU A 985 10.00 -57.69 -31.42
C GLU A 985 9.45 -57.63 -32.85
N THR A 986 8.31 -56.97 -33.08
CA THR A 986 7.64 -56.79 -34.38
C THR A 986 7.00 -55.41 -34.52
N GLU A 987 6.83 -54.92 -35.76
CA GLU A 987 6.22 -53.61 -36.05
C GLU A 987 4.82 -53.46 -35.43
N ASP A 988 4.00 -54.51 -35.42
CA ASP A 988 2.66 -54.51 -34.82
C ASP A 988 2.67 -54.28 -33.28
N LEU A 989 3.80 -54.50 -32.59
CA LEU A 989 3.92 -54.28 -31.14
C LEU A 989 4.38 -52.85 -30.78
N LEU A 990 4.70 -52.00 -31.76
CA LEU A 990 4.89 -50.54 -31.57
C LEU A 990 3.57 -49.82 -31.20
N GLU A 991 2.45 -50.55 -31.12
CA GLU A 991 1.16 -50.05 -30.65
C GLU A 991 1.06 -50.01 -29.11
N GLU A 992 1.78 -50.87 -28.37
CA GLU A 992 1.63 -50.98 -26.90
C GLU A 992 2.77 -50.36 -26.05
N GLU A 993 4.04 -50.42 -26.47
CA GLU A 993 5.18 -49.89 -25.70
C GLU A 993 5.90 -48.70 -26.36
N GLU A 994 6.01 -47.59 -25.62
CA GLU A 994 6.47 -46.29 -26.12
C GLU A 994 7.96 -46.01 -25.83
N SER A 995 8.69 -45.53 -26.84
CA SER A 995 10.11 -45.18 -26.70
C SER A 995 10.31 -43.88 -25.89
N PRO A 996 11.47 -43.67 -25.23
CA PRO A 996 11.75 -42.45 -24.48
C PRO A 996 11.63 -41.15 -25.28
N LEU A 997 12.07 -41.15 -26.55
CA LEU A 997 11.90 -40.01 -27.46
C LEU A 997 10.42 -39.73 -27.70
N SER A 998 9.65 -40.77 -28.01
CA SER A 998 8.22 -40.65 -28.28
C SER A 998 7.46 -40.10 -27.07
N ALA A 999 7.75 -40.62 -25.88
CA ALA A 999 7.13 -40.14 -24.64
C ALA A 999 7.45 -38.67 -24.35
N MET A 1000 8.72 -38.27 -24.52
CA MET A 1000 9.14 -36.87 -24.32
C MET A 1000 8.47 -35.92 -25.32
N LEU A 1001 8.47 -36.27 -26.62
CA LEU A 1001 7.86 -35.43 -27.67
C LEU A 1001 6.36 -35.23 -27.44
N ARG A 1002 5.63 -36.28 -27.06
CA ARG A 1002 4.18 -36.20 -26.79
C ARG A 1002 3.84 -35.33 -25.58
N VAL A 1003 4.67 -35.35 -24.53
CA VAL A 1003 4.53 -34.45 -23.38
C VAL A 1003 4.79 -32.99 -23.78
N LEU A 1004 5.87 -32.74 -24.55
CA LEU A 1004 6.19 -31.41 -25.06
C LEU A 1004 5.08 -30.85 -25.97
N ASP A 1005 4.55 -31.65 -26.89
CA ASP A 1005 3.45 -31.31 -27.81
C ASP A 1005 2.15 -30.99 -27.03
N THR A 1006 1.78 -31.85 -26.09
CA THR A 1006 0.59 -31.67 -25.25
C THR A 1006 0.68 -30.42 -24.37
N THR A 1007 1.86 -30.12 -23.81
CA THR A 1007 2.06 -28.91 -22.97
C THR A 1007 2.21 -27.65 -23.83
N ALA A 1008 2.83 -27.72 -25.01
CA ALA A 1008 2.95 -26.58 -25.91
C ALA A 1008 1.60 -26.05 -26.40
N ALA A 1009 0.56 -26.90 -26.40
CA ALA A 1009 -0.82 -26.52 -26.70
C ALA A 1009 -1.47 -25.61 -25.63
N THR A 1010 -0.93 -25.54 -24.40
CA THR A 1010 -1.43 -24.64 -23.35
C THR A 1010 -0.77 -23.26 -23.37
N VAL A 1011 0.21 -22.99 -24.25
CA VAL A 1011 1.01 -21.75 -24.27
C VAL A 1011 0.62 -20.82 -25.43
N ASP A 1012 0.31 -19.55 -25.15
CA ASP A 1012 -0.05 -18.58 -26.20
C ASP A 1012 1.18 -18.09 -27.00
N SER A 1013 1.31 -18.59 -28.22
CA SER A 1013 2.30 -18.17 -29.22
C SER A 1013 2.29 -16.68 -29.55
N ALA A 1014 1.10 -16.09 -29.67
CA ALA A 1014 0.97 -14.71 -30.14
C ALA A 1014 1.46 -13.73 -29.06
N ALA A 1015 1.30 -14.10 -27.79
CA ALA A 1015 1.89 -13.38 -26.67
C ALA A 1015 3.43 -13.49 -26.62
N ALA A 1016 3.98 -14.68 -26.94
CA ALA A 1016 5.41 -15.00 -26.93
C ALA A 1016 6.20 -14.40 -28.12
N GLY A 1017 5.54 -14.05 -29.23
CA GLY A 1017 6.14 -13.30 -30.34
C GLY A 1017 6.95 -14.12 -31.34
N THR A 1018 6.73 -15.43 -31.41
CA THR A 1018 7.46 -16.38 -32.28
C THR A 1018 6.74 -16.70 -33.61
N ASP A 1019 5.70 -15.94 -33.96
CA ASP A 1019 4.77 -16.20 -35.08
C ASP A 1019 5.40 -16.32 -36.48
N HIS A 1020 6.62 -15.85 -36.70
CA HIS A 1020 7.20 -15.74 -38.04
C HIS A 1020 7.67 -17.06 -38.68
N LEU A 1021 7.76 -18.16 -37.91
CA LEU A 1021 8.12 -19.50 -38.43
C LEU A 1021 6.97 -20.52 -38.35
N ALA A 1022 5.98 -20.31 -37.49
CA ALA A 1022 5.02 -21.34 -37.05
C ALA A 1022 3.96 -21.82 -38.09
N GLY A 1023 4.04 -21.36 -39.35
CA GLY A 1023 3.00 -21.64 -40.37
C GLY A 1023 3.02 -23.06 -40.97
N LEU A 1024 4.17 -23.75 -40.90
CA LEU A 1024 4.39 -25.09 -41.48
C LEU A 1024 5.35 -25.97 -40.65
N MET A 1025 5.90 -25.47 -39.56
CA MET A 1025 6.94 -26.11 -38.76
C MET A 1025 6.70 -25.86 -37.26
N SER A 1026 7.30 -26.70 -36.43
CA SER A 1026 7.28 -26.60 -34.97
C SER A 1026 8.03 -25.36 -34.46
N ARG A 1027 7.93 -25.10 -33.15
CA ARG A 1027 8.58 -23.95 -32.49
C ARG A 1027 9.94 -24.38 -31.91
N PRO A 1028 11.02 -23.58 -32.09
CA PRO A 1028 12.25 -23.78 -31.35
C PRO A 1028 12.02 -23.60 -29.84
N LEU A 1029 12.47 -24.58 -29.05
CA LEU A 1029 12.40 -24.59 -27.59
C LEU A 1029 13.79 -24.33 -27.03
N ALA A 1030 13.91 -23.41 -26.08
CA ALA A 1030 15.18 -23.11 -25.41
C ALA A 1030 15.45 -24.13 -24.30
N LEU A 1031 16.66 -24.68 -24.26
CA LEU A 1031 17.20 -25.38 -23.09
C LEU A 1031 17.89 -24.34 -22.18
N VAL A 1032 17.37 -24.16 -20.97
CA VAL A 1032 17.76 -23.07 -20.07
C VAL A 1032 18.31 -23.63 -18.76
N ARG A 1033 19.44 -23.12 -18.27
CA ARG A 1033 19.98 -23.46 -16.94
C ARG A 1033 19.45 -22.52 -15.87
N ALA A 1034 18.97 -23.12 -14.77
CA ALA A 1034 18.42 -22.41 -13.64
C ALA A 1034 18.78 -23.08 -12.31
N LEU A 1035 18.81 -22.28 -11.24
CA LEU A 1035 18.96 -22.72 -9.86
C LEU A 1035 17.68 -22.41 -9.09
N LEU A 1036 17.15 -23.41 -8.39
CA LEU A 1036 16.00 -23.30 -7.49
C LEU A 1036 16.47 -23.42 -6.04
N ARG A 1037 16.08 -22.48 -5.17
CA ARG A 1037 16.40 -22.49 -3.74
C ARG A 1037 15.31 -21.80 -2.93
N ILE A 1038 14.92 -22.36 -1.79
CA ILE A 1038 14.20 -21.62 -0.76
C ILE A 1038 15.24 -20.99 0.17
N GLU A 1039 15.31 -19.66 0.18
CA GLU A 1039 16.24 -18.89 0.99
C GLU A 1039 15.53 -18.36 2.24
N ILE A 1040 16.13 -18.59 3.40
CA ILE A 1040 15.66 -18.07 4.70
C ILE A 1040 16.64 -16.99 5.15
N GLY A 1041 16.10 -15.88 5.64
CA GLY A 1041 16.86 -14.78 6.23
C GLY A 1041 17.53 -15.16 7.56
N PRO A 1042 18.44 -14.31 8.07
CA PRO A 1042 19.07 -14.53 9.37
C PRO A 1042 18.04 -14.48 10.51
N ASP A 1043 18.37 -15.10 11.65
CA ASP A 1043 17.57 -14.94 12.88
C ASP A 1043 17.60 -13.46 13.32
N GLU A 1044 16.41 -12.88 13.52
CA GLU A 1044 16.20 -11.48 13.96
C GLU A 1044 16.63 -11.26 15.44
N ALA A 1045 17.05 -12.32 16.15
CA ALA A 1045 17.43 -12.25 17.55
C ALA A 1045 18.73 -11.44 17.79
N PRO A 1046 18.72 -10.44 18.70
CA PRO A 1046 19.84 -9.53 18.83
C PRO A 1046 21.06 -10.14 19.56
N PRO A 1047 22.25 -9.51 19.47
CA PRO A 1047 23.49 -9.96 20.12
C PRO A 1047 23.39 -10.12 21.65
N GLU A 1048 22.47 -9.41 22.30
CA GLU A 1048 22.17 -9.49 23.74
C GLU A 1048 21.43 -10.77 24.17
N THR A 1049 20.91 -11.56 23.22
CA THR A 1049 20.14 -12.79 23.51
C THR A 1049 20.96 -13.80 24.34
N PRO A 1050 20.41 -14.35 25.45
CA PRO A 1050 21.12 -15.31 26.30
C PRO A 1050 21.67 -16.50 25.52
N GLN A 1051 22.95 -16.85 25.74
CA GLN A 1051 23.62 -17.95 25.02
C GLN A 1051 22.86 -19.29 25.00
N PRO A 1052 22.22 -19.76 26.10
CA PRO A 1052 21.45 -21.00 26.06
C PRO A 1052 20.25 -20.92 25.10
N LEU A 1053 19.55 -19.78 25.09
CA LEU A 1053 18.43 -19.55 24.19
C LEU A 1053 18.91 -19.43 22.75
N ARG A 1054 19.99 -18.67 22.48
CA ARG A 1054 20.57 -18.56 21.13
C ARG A 1054 20.87 -19.92 20.51
N ARG A 1055 21.48 -20.86 21.25
CA ARG A 1055 21.73 -22.22 20.77
C ARG A 1055 20.45 -22.99 20.43
N LEU A 1056 19.38 -22.82 21.21
CA LEU A 1056 18.08 -23.42 20.90
C LEU A 1056 17.43 -22.80 19.65
N ARG A 1057 17.62 -21.50 19.41
CA ARG A 1057 17.17 -20.81 18.19
C ARG A 1057 17.92 -21.29 16.95
N GLU A 1058 19.26 -21.37 17.04
CA GLU A 1058 20.13 -21.95 16.01
C GLU A 1058 19.72 -23.40 15.67
N GLN A 1059 19.41 -24.21 16.69
CA GLN A 1059 18.90 -25.58 16.49
C GLN A 1059 17.56 -25.61 15.77
N ARG A 1060 16.58 -24.77 16.15
CA ARG A 1060 15.29 -24.69 15.43
C ARG A 1060 15.46 -24.23 13.98
N LEU A 1061 16.33 -23.26 13.72
CA LEU A 1061 16.61 -22.82 12.34
C LEU A 1061 17.21 -23.95 11.49
N ALA A 1062 18.07 -24.79 12.10
CA ALA A 1062 18.60 -26.00 11.46
C ALA A 1062 17.60 -27.15 11.30
N GLU A 1063 16.48 -27.14 12.02
CA GLU A 1063 15.35 -28.06 11.80
C GLU A 1063 14.48 -27.62 10.62
N VAL A 1064 14.29 -26.31 10.40
CA VAL A 1064 13.57 -25.79 9.22
C VAL A 1064 14.25 -26.19 7.92
N ALA A 1065 15.59 -26.22 7.91
CA ALA A 1065 16.38 -26.73 6.78
C ALA A 1065 16.17 -28.24 6.48
N ARG A 1066 15.32 -28.94 7.24
CA ARG A 1066 14.91 -30.34 7.00
C ARG A 1066 13.45 -30.47 6.56
N LEU A 1067 12.68 -29.38 6.49
CA LEU A 1067 11.32 -29.42 5.96
C LEU A 1067 11.34 -29.85 4.49
N GLU A 1068 10.45 -30.76 4.11
CA GLU A 1068 10.26 -31.17 2.71
C GLU A 1068 9.19 -30.27 2.07
N VAL A 1069 9.62 -29.23 1.37
CA VAL A 1069 8.69 -28.29 0.73
C VAL A 1069 8.33 -28.78 -0.68
N PRO A 1070 7.05 -28.99 -1.02
CA PRO A 1070 6.64 -29.23 -2.40
C PRO A 1070 6.86 -27.97 -3.25
N VAL A 1071 7.46 -28.12 -4.42
CA VAL A 1071 7.59 -27.04 -5.42
C VAL A 1071 7.17 -27.57 -6.79
N ARG A 1072 6.22 -26.90 -7.44
CA ARG A 1072 5.84 -27.13 -8.84
C ARG A 1072 6.51 -26.09 -9.74
N LEU A 1073 7.04 -26.54 -10.87
CA LEU A 1073 7.62 -25.70 -11.93
C LEU A 1073 6.68 -25.72 -13.13
N GLY A 1074 6.32 -24.54 -13.63
CA GLY A 1074 5.28 -24.36 -14.64
C GLY A 1074 3.86 -24.40 -14.05
N ALA A 1075 2.89 -23.89 -14.82
CA ALA A 1075 1.47 -23.89 -14.46
C ALA A 1075 0.59 -24.02 -15.71
N LEU A 1076 -0.09 -25.16 -15.88
CA LEU A 1076 -1.00 -25.39 -17.02
C LEU A 1076 -2.23 -24.46 -17.01
N SER A 1077 -2.50 -23.83 -15.86
CA SER A 1077 -3.56 -22.84 -15.66
C SER A 1077 -3.26 -21.48 -16.30
N ARG A 1078 -2.01 -21.23 -16.72
CA ARG A 1078 -1.54 -19.96 -17.30
C ARG A 1078 -1.09 -20.15 -18.74
N LEU A 1079 -1.58 -19.30 -19.65
CA LEU A 1079 -1.16 -19.25 -21.05
C LEU A 1079 0.20 -18.57 -21.24
N ASP A 1080 0.65 -17.77 -20.25
CA ASP A 1080 1.94 -17.07 -20.28
C ASP A 1080 3.11 -17.86 -19.66
N ASP A 1081 2.86 -19.05 -19.11
CA ASP A 1081 3.91 -19.98 -18.69
C ASP A 1081 4.46 -20.76 -19.89
N GLY A 1082 5.78 -20.81 -20.03
CA GLY A 1082 6.48 -21.42 -21.15
C GLY A 1082 7.19 -22.72 -20.81
N VAL A 1083 7.12 -23.23 -19.58
CA VAL A 1083 7.78 -24.48 -19.22
C VAL A 1083 7.02 -25.64 -19.88
N LEU A 1084 7.74 -26.48 -20.63
CA LEU A 1084 7.18 -27.70 -21.22
C LEU A 1084 7.64 -28.97 -20.51
N GLY A 1085 8.69 -28.86 -19.70
CA GLY A 1085 9.25 -29.92 -18.87
C GLY A 1085 10.68 -29.59 -18.46
N TYR A 1086 11.30 -30.45 -17.64
CA TYR A 1086 12.63 -30.17 -17.07
C TYR A 1086 13.38 -31.43 -16.62
N PHE A 1087 14.66 -31.24 -16.31
CA PHE A 1087 15.58 -32.21 -15.74
C PHE A 1087 16.16 -31.66 -14.43
N VAL A 1088 16.47 -32.55 -13.48
CA VAL A 1088 16.86 -32.22 -12.10
C VAL A 1088 18.26 -32.74 -11.81
N ASP A 1089 19.12 -31.90 -11.23
CA ASP A 1089 20.46 -32.22 -10.74
C ASP A 1089 21.38 -32.97 -11.74
N ASP A 1090 21.21 -32.67 -13.03
CA ASP A 1090 21.89 -33.28 -14.18
C ASP A 1090 21.54 -34.75 -14.45
N ASP A 1091 20.46 -35.28 -13.86
CA ASP A 1091 19.88 -36.56 -14.24
C ASP A 1091 19.04 -36.43 -15.52
N TYR A 1092 19.72 -36.46 -16.66
CA TYR A 1092 19.11 -36.51 -17.98
C TYR A 1092 18.49 -37.89 -18.32
N GLY A 1093 18.52 -38.85 -17.40
CA GLY A 1093 17.85 -40.14 -17.54
C GLY A 1093 16.36 -40.11 -17.14
N ARG A 1094 15.87 -38.97 -16.64
CA ARG A 1094 14.48 -38.78 -16.19
C ARG A 1094 13.95 -37.42 -16.63
N PHE A 1095 12.87 -37.42 -17.40
CA PHE A 1095 12.19 -36.20 -17.83
C PHE A 1095 10.99 -35.91 -16.92
N HIS A 1096 10.91 -34.70 -16.37
CA HIS A 1096 9.79 -34.27 -15.54
C HIS A 1096 8.81 -33.43 -16.36
N PRO A 1097 7.52 -33.81 -16.44
CA PRO A 1097 6.47 -32.96 -17.02
C PRO A 1097 6.16 -31.77 -16.09
N VAL A 1098 5.36 -30.80 -16.56
CA VAL A 1098 4.86 -29.71 -15.71
C VAL A 1098 3.89 -30.21 -14.63
N ALA A 1099 3.01 -31.14 -15.00
CA ALA A 1099 2.04 -31.77 -14.11
C ALA A 1099 1.77 -33.23 -14.55
N GLY A 1100 1.35 -34.08 -13.61
CA GLY A 1100 1.18 -35.52 -13.86
C GLY A 1100 -0.06 -35.87 -14.69
N ASP A 1101 -1.05 -34.98 -14.73
CA ASP A 1101 -2.25 -35.08 -15.57
C ASP A 1101 -1.93 -35.00 -17.08
N VAL A 1102 -0.87 -34.28 -17.46
CA VAL A 1102 -0.32 -34.26 -18.84
C VAL A 1102 -0.06 -35.68 -19.35
N LEU A 1103 0.37 -36.60 -18.48
CA LEU A 1103 0.65 -37.98 -18.88
C LEU A 1103 -0.62 -38.75 -19.23
N ALA A 1104 -1.75 -38.45 -18.59
CA ALA A 1104 -3.04 -39.05 -18.91
C ALA A 1104 -3.74 -38.34 -20.09
N ALA A 1105 -3.53 -37.04 -20.22
CA ALA A 1105 -4.10 -36.19 -21.27
C ALA A 1105 -3.29 -36.16 -22.58
N ALA A 1106 -2.13 -36.83 -22.62
CA ALA A 1106 -1.19 -36.77 -23.73
C ALA A 1106 -1.82 -37.11 -25.08
N LEU A 1107 -1.63 -36.24 -26.08
CA LEU A 1107 -2.10 -36.43 -27.45
C LEU A 1107 -1.48 -37.69 -28.06
N ASP A 1108 -2.24 -38.48 -28.81
CA ASP A 1108 -1.71 -39.60 -29.61
C ASP A 1108 -1.09 -39.08 -30.92
N SER A 1109 0.01 -38.34 -30.79
CA SER A 1109 0.88 -37.92 -31.89
C SER A 1109 2.01 -38.94 -32.15
N GLY A 1110 2.48 -38.97 -33.40
CA GLY A 1110 3.46 -39.93 -33.91
C GLY A 1110 3.31 -40.19 -35.41
N PRO A 1111 4.23 -40.93 -36.05
CA PRO A 1111 4.19 -41.19 -37.48
C PRO A 1111 2.90 -41.93 -37.86
N ARG A 1112 2.12 -41.36 -38.80
CA ARG A 1112 0.81 -41.86 -39.23
C ARG A 1112 -0.26 -41.94 -38.10
N ARG A 1113 -0.07 -41.24 -36.98
CA ARG A 1113 -1.03 -41.10 -35.88
C ARG A 1113 -1.55 -39.65 -35.77
N GLY A 1114 -2.59 -39.44 -34.96
CA GLY A 1114 -3.19 -38.12 -34.73
C GLY A 1114 -3.59 -37.41 -36.03
N LEU A 1115 -3.20 -36.13 -36.15
CA LEU A 1115 -3.49 -35.28 -37.31
C LEU A 1115 -2.85 -35.78 -38.64
N LEU A 1116 -1.82 -36.65 -38.54
CA LEU A 1116 -1.10 -37.20 -39.69
C LEU A 1116 -1.59 -38.61 -40.07
N ALA A 1117 -2.67 -39.11 -39.45
CA ALA A 1117 -3.25 -40.41 -39.77
C ALA A 1117 -4.08 -40.38 -41.07
N SER A 1118 -3.89 -41.40 -41.92
CA SER A 1118 -4.56 -41.51 -43.21
C SER A 1118 -6.06 -41.77 -43.04
N GLY A 1119 -6.90 -40.79 -43.41
CA GLY A 1119 -8.35 -40.88 -43.29
C GLY A 1119 -8.94 -40.36 -41.98
N ALA A 1120 -8.16 -39.66 -41.15
CA ALA A 1120 -8.66 -38.98 -39.97
C ALA A 1120 -9.66 -37.87 -40.32
N ASP A 1121 -10.74 -37.77 -39.53
CA ASP A 1121 -11.61 -36.60 -39.49
C ASP A 1121 -10.81 -35.44 -38.86
N PRO A 1122 -10.76 -34.22 -39.42
CA PRO A 1122 -9.97 -33.09 -38.88
C PRO A 1122 -10.44 -32.54 -37.51
N ALA A 1123 -11.19 -33.33 -36.74
CA ALA A 1123 -11.40 -33.14 -35.32
C ALA A 1123 -10.11 -33.40 -34.52
N ALA A 1124 -10.06 -32.95 -33.27
CA ALA A 1124 -8.86 -33.03 -32.45
C ALA A 1124 -8.34 -34.48 -32.30
N PRO A 1125 -7.01 -34.70 -32.30
CA PRO A 1125 -6.43 -36.02 -32.11
C PRO A 1125 -6.84 -36.63 -30.77
N GLY A 1126 -7.02 -37.95 -30.74
CA GLY A 1126 -7.34 -38.68 -29.51
C GLY A 1126 -6.22 -38.62 -28.48
N THR A 1127 -6.53 -38.93 -27.23
CA THR A 1127 -5.55 -39.00 -26.13
C THR A 1127 -5.17 -40.46 -25.83
N ARG A 1128 -3.91 -40.68 -25.45
CA ARG A 1128 -3.38 -41.98 -25.01
C ARG A 1128 -2.41 -41.76 -23.85
N PRO A 1129 -2.55 -42.43 -22.69
CA PRO A 1129 -1.62 -42.21 -21.59
C PRO A 1129 -0.16 -42.51 -21.96
N VAL A 1130 0.78 -41.71 -21.46
CA VAL A 1130 2.22 -41.98 -21.54
C VAL A 1130 2.59 -43.02 -20.49
N THR A 1131 3.18 -44.14 -20.93
CA THR A 1131 3.53 -45.29 -20.07
C THR A 1131 5.04 -45.48 -19.89
N SER A 1132 5.86 -44.64 -20.54
CA SER A 1132 7.31 -44.79 -20.53
C SER A 1132 7.95 -44.41 -19.20
N GLY A 1133 8.74 -45.31 -18.61
CA GLY A 1133 9.47 -45.07 -17.37
C GLY A 1133 10.60 -44.02 -17.44
N TYR A 1134 10.81 -43.41 -18.61
CA TYR A 1134 11.67 -42.23 -18.78
C TYR A 1134 11.01 -40.95 -18.26
N VAL A 1135 9.67 -40.88 -18.25
CA VAL A 1135 8.92 -39.71 -17.81
C VAL A 1135 8.41 -39.91 -16.38
N VAL A 1136 8.63 -38.93 -15.51
CA VAL A 1136 8.29 -39.03 -14.08
C VAL A 1136 6.80 -38.73 -13.85
N ALA A 1137 6.10 -39.62 -13.13
CA ALA A 1137 4.66 -39.52 -12.90
C ALA A 1137 4.24 -38.43 -11.90
N ASP A 1138 5.01 -38.23 -10.83
CA ASP A 1138 4.87 -37.09 -9.92
C ASP A 1138 6.00 -36.09 -10.18
N PRO A 1139 5.74 -34.96 -10.84
CA PRO A 1139 6.77 -33.96 -11.09
C PRO A 1139 7.09 -33.10 -9.85
N VAL A 1140 6.28 -33.10 -8.79
CA VAL A 1140 6.44 -32.16 -7.68
C VAL A 1140 7.78 -32.35 -6.97
N LEU A 1141 8.63 -31.33 -7.05
CA LEU A 1141 9.95 -31.34 -6.42
C LEU A 1141 9.81 -31.23 -4.90
N ARG A 1142 10.58 -32.04 -4.16
CA ARG A 1142 10.70 -31.91 -2.71
C ARG A 1142 12.02 -31.19 -2.41
N VAL A 1143 11.92 -29.92 -2.03
CA VAL A 1143 13.06 -29.02 -1.84
C VAL A 1143 13.20 -28.70 -0.35
N HIS A 1144 14.41 -28.85 0.18
CA HIS A 1144 14.71 -28.42 1.54
C HIS A 1144 15.13 -26.94 1.58
N PRO A 1145 14.74 -26.14 2.59
CA PRO A 1145 15.24 -24.78 2.72
C PRO A 1145 16.77 -24.73 2.87
N GLY A 1146 17.42 -23.88 2.08
CA GLY A 1146 18.87 -23.81 1.94
C GLY A 1146 19.48 -24.80 0.93
N GLN A 1147 18.75 -25.80 0.45
CA GLN A 1147 19.18 -26.66 -0.66
C GLN A 1147 19.11 -25.87 -1.98
N THR A 1148 20.17 -25.96 -2.78
CA THR A 1148 20.16 -25.53 -4.18
C THR A 1148 19.89 -26.76 -5.05
N VAL A 1149 18.83 -26.72 -5.84
CA VAL A 1149 18.50 -27.71 -6.87
C VAL A 1149 18.88 -27.14 -8.23
N ARG A 1150 19.62 -27.91 -9.03
CA ARG A 1150 20.04 -27.50 -10.38
C ARG A 1150 19.02 -27.99 -11.40
N LEU A 1151 18.64 -27.13 -12.34
CA LEU A 1151 17.57 -27.38 -13.30
C LEU A 1151 18.05 -27.13 -14.73
N THR A 1152 17.71 -28.03 -15.64
CA THR A 1152 17.66 -27.76 -17.08
C THR A 1152 16.20 -27.71 -17.49
N LEU A 1153 15.71 -26.54 -17.86
CA LEU A 1153 14.31 -26.31 -18.26
C LEU A 1153 14.19 -26.37 -19.79
N VAL A 1154 13.10 -26.97 -20.29
CA VAL A 1154 12.67 -26.84 -21.70
C VAL A 1154 11.60 -25.75 -21.75
N VAL A 1155 11.91 -24.63 -22.40
CA VAL A 1155 11.10 -23.40 -22.31
C VAL A 1155 10.76 -22.82 -23.69
N VAL A 1156 9.52 -22.38 -23.88
CA VAL A 1156 9.10 -21.56 -25.03
C VAL A 1156 9.73 -20.17 -24.91
N ALA A 1157 10.57 -19.79 -25.87
CA ALA A 1157 11.24 -18.48 -25.84
C ALA A 1157 10.23 -17.32 -25.83
N GLY A 1158 10.41 -16.38 -24.89
CA GLY A 1158 9.55 -15.21 -24.70
C GLY A 1158 8.46 -15.37 -23.61
N ALA A 1159 8.10 -16.60 -23.25
CA ALA A 1159 7.17 -16.88 -22.16
C ALA A 1159 7.86 -16.83 -20.77
N ALA A 1160 7.06 -16.77 -19.70
CA ALA A 1160 7.54 -16.78 -18.32
C ALA A 1160 7.74 -18.21 -17.80
N VAL A 1161 8.50 -18.36 -16.73
CA VAL A 1161 8.73 -19.62 -15.99
C VAL A 1161 8.26 -19.39 -14.56
N HIS A 1162 7.17 -20.02 -14.14
CA HIS A 1162 6.66 -19.91 -12.77
C HIS A 1162 7.16 -21.04 -11.86
N ALA A 1163 7.36 -20.71 -10.59
CA ALA A 1163 7.62 -21.66 -9.51
C ALA A 1163 6.66 -21.40 -8.34
N THR A 1164 5.98 -22.45 -7.87
CA THR A 1164 4.93 -22.37 -6.85
C THR A 1164 5.21 -23.35 -5.71
N CYS A 1165 5.08 -22.93 -4.46
CA CYS A 1165 5.25 -23.81 -3.28
C CYS A 1165 4.20 -23.63 -2.18
N GLY A 1166 3.29 -22.65 -2.29
CA GLY A 1166 2.26 -22.30 -1.31
C GLY A 1166 2.80 -21.70 0.01
N LEU A 1167 3.96 -22.11 0.50
CA LEU A 1167 4.60 -21.53 1.69
C LEU A 1167 5.04 -20.06 1.52
N LEU A 1168 5.24 -19.63 0.28
CA LEU A 1168 5.72 -18.32 -0.15
C LEU A 1168 5.06 -17.95 -1.49
N PRO A 1169 4.93 -16.65 -1.82
CA PRO A 1169 4.33 -16.21 -3.08
C PRO A 1169 4.97 -16.85 -4.32
N ARG A 1170 4.12 -17.24 -5.28
CA ARG A 1170 4.54 -17.71 -6.60
C ARG A 1170 5.52 -16.71 -7.23
N THR A 1171 6.64 -17.23 -7.70
CA THR A 1171 7.74 -16.44 -8.29
C THR A 1171 7.87 -16.78 -9.76
N SER A 1172 8.20 -15.80 -10.60
CA SER A 1172 8.46 -16.05 -12.02
C SER A 1172 9.65 -15.28 -12.58
N VAL A 1173 10.25 -15.86 -13.61
CA VAL A 1173 11.33 -15.26 -14.41
C VAL A 1173 11.00 -15.36 -15.90
N ARG A 1174 11.59 -14.51 -16.74
CA ARG A 1174 11.37 -14.52 -18.20
C ARG A 1174 12.71 -14.39 -18.91
N LEU A 1175 12.87 -15.07 -20.04
CA LEU A 1175 14.06 -14.92 -20.88
C LEU A 1175 14.09 -13.53 -21.51
N HIS A 1176 15.19 -12.80 -21.34
CA HIS A 1176 15.39 -11.52 -22.02
C HIS A 1176 15.57 -11.75 -23.53
N ARG A 1177 15.04 -10.83 -24.36
CA ARG A 1177 15.09 -10.95 -25.83
C ARG A 1177 16.53 -11.00 -26.35
N ASP A 1178 17.45 -10.30 -25.70
CA ASP A 1178 18.86 -10.25 -26.12
C ASP A 1178 19.58 -11.61 -25.98
N TRP A 1179 19.06 -12.54 -25.17
CA TRP A 1179 19.60 -13.90 -25.06
C TRP A 1179 19.07 -14.85 -26.14
N THR A 1180 17.99 -14.50 -26.84
CA THR A 1180 17.25 -15.42 -27.72
C THR A 1180 17.15 -14.96 -29.17
N ALA A 1181 17.11 -13.66 -29.45
CA ALA A 1181 16.79 -13.13 -30.77
C ALA A 1181 17.78 -13.57 -31.87
N GLU A 1182 19.08 -13.44 -31.63
CA GLU A 1182 20.10 -13.78 -32.63
C GLU A 1182 20.12 -15.29 -32.94
N ALA A 1183 19.95 -16.14 -31.93
CA ALA A 1183 19.88 -17.59 -32.13
C ALA A 1183 18.61 -17.99 -32.90
N LEU A 1184 17.45 -17.42 -32.56
CA LEU A 1184 16.19 -17.64 -33.28
C LEU A 1184 16.22 -17.17 -34.74
N GLU A 1185 17.02 -16.15 -35.07
CA GLU A 1185 17.24 -15.72 -36.46
C GLU A 1185 18.18 -16.64 -37.25
N ARG A 1186 19.07 -17.38 -36.57
CA ARG A 1186 20.04 -18.31 -37.17
C ARG A 1186 19.54 -19.75 -37.31
N ILE A 1187 18.59 -20.18 -36.46
CA ILE A 1187 18.03 -21.55 -36.50
C ILE A 1187 17.38 -21.81 -37.87
N ALA A 1188 17.91 -22.82 -38.55
CA ALA A 1188 17.55 -23.20 -39.91
C ALA A 1188 17.27 -24.71 -39.94
N PRO A 1189 16.00 -25.15 -40.05
CA PRO A 1189 15.65 -26.56 -39.92
C PRO A 1189 16.15 -27.41 -41.10
N SER A 1190 16.44 -28.68 -40.83
CA SER A 1190 16.75 -29.68 -41.87
C SER A 1190 15.80 -30.87 -41.83
N PHE A 1191 15.22 -31.21 -42.98
CA PHE A 1191 14.25 -32.31 -43.13
C PHE A 1191 14.86 -33.44 -43.95
N ARG A 1192 14.71 -34.70 -43.51
CA ARG A 1192 15.17 -35.85 -44.30
C ARG A 1192 14.24 -36.07 -45.49
N VAL A 1193 14.84 -36.24 -46.67
CA VAL A 1193 14.12 -36.43 -47.94
C VAL A 1193 14.84 -37.51 -48.74
N GLY A 1194 14.24 -38.69 -48.84
CA GLY A 1194 14.89 -39.83 -49.49
C GLY A 1194 14.04 -41.11 -49.45
N PRO A 1195 14.28 -42.08 -50.35
CA PRO A 1195 15.21 -42.01 -51.47
C PRO A 1195 14.61 -41.26 -52.68
N VAL A 1196 15.33 -40.27 -53.22
CA VAL A 1196 14.90 -39.46 -54.37
C VAL A 1196 15.78 -39.73 -55.60
N LEU A 1197 15.16 -39.78 -56.78
CA LEU A 1197 15.84 -39.80 -58.07
C LEU A 1197 16.26 -38.38 -58.47
N VAL A 1198 17.56 -38.11 -58.50
CA VAL A 1198 18.13 -36.78 -58.80
C VAL A 1198 19.10 -36.82 -59.99
N ASP A 1199 19.24 -35.70 -60.70
CA ASP A 1199 20.34 -35.48 -61.64
C ASP A 1199 21.58 -34.98 -60.86
N PRO A 1200 22.70 -35.72 -60.84
CA PRO A 1200 23.92 -35.32 -60.11
C PRO A 1200 24.53 -33.97 -60.53
N ALA A 1201 24.09 -33.39 -61.65
CA ALA A 1201 24.54 -32.09 -62.14
C ALA A 1201 23.63 -30.92 -61.73
N THR A 1202 22.37 -31.14 -61.41
CA THR A 1202 21.41 -30.09 -61.02
C THR A 1202 20.25 -30.71 -60.25
N ILE A 1203 20.25 -30.54 -58.93
CA ILE A 1203 19.16 -31.03 -58.08
C ILE A 1203 17.89 -30.23 -58.39
N ARG A 1204 16.82 -30.93 -58.79
CA ARG A 1204 15.51 -30.35 -59.08
C ARG A 1204 14.44 -31.05 -58.27
N MET A 1205 13.72 -30.31 -57.44
CA MET A 1205 12.62 -30.81 -56.62
C MET A 1205 11.62 -29.69 -56.32
N PRO A 1206 10.35 -30.02 -56.03
CA PRO A 1206 9.38 -29.06 -55.53
C PRO A 1206 9.70 -28.67 -54.08
N ALA A 1207 10.62 -27.72 -53.89
CA ALA A 1207 10.93 -27.15 -52.59
C ALA A 1207 9.95 -26.01 -52.24
N PRO A 1208 9.66 -25.77 -50.94
CA PRO A 1208 8.86 -24.64 -50.51
C PRO A 1208 9.56 -23.32 -50.85
N GLY A 1209 8.92 -22.49 -51.68
CA GLY A 1209 9.44 -21.18 -52.08
C GLY A 1209 8.60 -20.05 -51.50
N GLY A 1210 9.22 -19.15 -50.74
CA GLY A 1210 8.58 -17.96 -50.17
C GLY A 1210 9.28 -17.46 -48.90
N GLY A 1211 8.92 -16.25 -48.45
CA GLY A 1211 9.27 -15.75 -47.10
C GLY A 1211 10.76 -15.46 -46.82
N GLY A 1212 11.61 -15.32 -47.86
CA GLY A 1212 13.04 -15.11 -47.69
C GLY A 1212 13.83 -16.38 -47.30
N ILE A 1213 13.25 -17.57 -47.49
CA ILE A 1213 13.91 -18.86 -47.25
C ILE A 1213 14.47 -19.41 -48.57
N THR A 1214 15.74 -19.82 -48.56
CA THR A 1214 16.46 -20.47 -49.65
C THR A 1214 16.70 -21.94 -49.30
N PRO A 1215 16.05 -22.88 -50.01
CA PRO A 1215 16.24 -24.31 -49.76
C PRO A 1215 17.52 -24.85 -50.42
N THR A 1216 18.27 -25.67 -49.68
CA THR A 1216 19.50 -26.34 -50.15
C THR A 1216 19.41 -27.86 -49.94
N TRP A 1217 20.05 -28.63 -50.82
CA TRP A 1217 20.09 -30.09 -50.77
C TRP A 1217 21.43 -30.55 -50.18
N ALA A 1218 21.42 -31.01 -48.93
CA ALA A 1218 22.59 -31.61 -48.29
C ALA A 1218 22.54 -33.13 -48.44
N HIS A 1219 23.60 -33.77 -48.94
CA HIS A 1219 23.71 -35.22 -49.02
C HIS A 1219 25.13 -35.70 -48.71
N ARG A 1220 25.26 -37.00 -48.38
CA ARG A 1220 26.57 -37.62 -48.19
C ARG A 1220 27.13 -38.09 -49.52
N ASP A 1221 28.29 -37.56 -49.91
CA ASP A 1221 29.04 -38.00 -51.09
C ASP A 1221 30.03 -39.14 -50.76
N THR A 1222 30.44 -39.25 -49.49
CA THR A 1222 31.10 -40.42 -48.90
C THR A 1222 30.54 -40.70 -47.50
N PRO A 1223 30.83 -41.85 -46.87
CA PRO A 1223 30.33 -42.14 -45.51
C PRO A 1223 30.71 -41.11 -44.42
N ALA A 1224 31.70 -40.25 -44.65
CA ALA A 1224 32.19 -39.27 -43.67
C ALA A 1224 32.17 -37.81 -44.15
N THR A 1225 31.75 -37.53 -45.38
CA THR A 1225 31.73 -36.18 -45.96
C THR A 1225 30.33 -35.81 -46.47
N TRP A 1226 30.09 -34.50 -46.52
CA TRP A 1226 28.83 -33.90 -46.94
C TRP A 1226 29.06 -32.96 -48.11
N ARG A 1227 28.07 -32.89 -48.99
CA ARG A 1227 27.98 -31.92 -50.09
C ARG A 1227 26.61 -31.25 -50.06
N GLU A 1228 26.62 -29.93 -50.12
CA GLU A 1228 25.42 -29.11 -50.31
C GLU A 1228 25.34 -28.64 -51.76
N ASP A 1229 24.19 -28.86 -52.40
CA ASP A 1229 23.90 -28.41 -53.76
C ASP A 1229 22.66 -27.48 -53.75
N PRO A 1230 22.63 -26.41 -54.56
CA PRO A 1230 21.46 -25.53 -54.67
C PRO A 1230 20.31 -26.25 -55.39
N ILE A 1231 19.08 -26.06 -54.91
CA ILE A 1231 17.89 -26.65 -55.52
C ILE A 1231 17.37 -25.72 -56.62
N ALA A 1232 17.39 -26.21 -57.86
CA ALA A 1232 16.74 -25.54 -58.98
C ALA A 1232 15.23 -25.85 -59.01
N ALA A 1233 14.42 -24.84 -59.31
CA ALA A 1233 12.96 -25.00 -59.38
C ALA A 1233 12.53 -26.12 -60.34
N ALA A 1234 11.54 -26.91 -59.93
CA ALA A 1234 10.91 -27.91 -60.76
C ALA A 1234 10.16 -27.24 -61.93
N THR A 1235 10.42 -27.68 -63.16
CA THR A 1235 9.74 -27.20 -64.36
C THR A 1235 8.52 -28.06 -64.69
N ALA A 1236 7.45 -27.46 -65.22
CA ALA A 1236 6.25 -28.19 -65.65
C ALA A 1236 6.48 -29.16 -66.84
N GLU A 1237 7.66 -29.13 -67.46
CA GLU A 1237 8.05 -30.08 -68.50
C GLU A 1237 8.71 -31.33 -67.91
N ALA A 1238 8.01 -32.47 -67.99
CA ALA A 1238 8.53 -33.77 -67.57
C ALA A 1238 9.55 -34.33 -68.58
N ARG A 1239 10.78 -33.80 -68.57
CA ARG A 1239 11.91 -34.34 -69.34
C ARG A 1239 12.81 -35.20 -68.43
N MET A 1240 13.19 -36.39 -68.89
CA MET A 1240 14.28 -37.14 -68.25
C MET A 1240 15.61 -36.42 -68.47
N ALA A 1241 16.50 -36.47 -67.48
CA ALA A 1241 17.86 -35.95 -67.62
C ALA A 1241 18.63 -36.69 -68.73
N GLU A 1242 19.54 -36.00 -69.41
CA GLU A 1242 20.44 -36.60 -70.42
C GLU A 1242 21.51 -37.51 -69.79
N ARG A 1243 21.63 -37.48 -68.45
CA ARG A 1243 22.55 -38.31 -67.65
C ARG A 1243 21.76 -39.35 -66.86
N PRO A 1244 22.35 -40.51 -66.51
CA PRO A 1244 21.73 -41.45 -65.59
C PRO A 1244 21.41 -40.77 -64.27
N ALA A 1245 20.13 -40.80 -63.87
CA ALA A 1245 19.72 -40.33 -62.56
C ALA A 1245 20.31 -41.21 -61.45
N ALA A 1246 20.74 -40.60 -60.36
CA ALA A 1246 21.16 -41.30 -59.16
C ALA A 1246 20.00 -41.37 -58.16
N VAL A 1247 19.89 -42.49 -57.44
CA VAL A 1247 19.08 -42.54 -56.22
C VAL A 1247 19.95 -42.00 -55.09
N GLN A 1248 19.46 -40.98 -54.39
CA GLN A 1248 20.13 -40.39 -53.24
C GLN A 1248 19.15 -40.19 -52.09
N ASP A 1249 19.62 -40.49 -50.88
CA ASP A 1249 19.05 -39.93 -49.65
C ASP A 1249 19.73 -38.60 -49.35
N GLY A 1250 18.96 -37.61 -48.93
CA GLY A 1250 19.46 -36.28 -48.60
C GLY A 1250 18.59 -35.57 -47.57
N TRP A 1251 18.95 -34.33 -47.30
CA TRP A 1251 18.29 -33.43 -46.38
C TRP A 1251 17.98 -32.11 -47.09
N LEU A 1252 16.75 -31.66 -46.95
CA LEU A 1252 16.29 -30.34 -47.36
C LEU A 1252 16.54 -29.36 -46.21
N ARG A 1253 17.58 -28.54 -46.32
CA ARG A 1253 17.93 -27.52 -45.32
C ARG A 1253 17.35 -26.17 -45.73
N LEU A 1254 16.58 -25.54 -44.84
CA LEU A 1254 15.88 -24.28 -45.08
C LEU A 1254 16.66 -23.10 -44.48
N VAL A 1255 17.53 -22.48 -45.27
CA VAL A 1255 18.37 -21.37 -44.81
C VAL A 1255 17.67 -20.04 -45.11
N ARG A 1256 17.61 -19.11 -44.16
CA ARG A 1256 17.12 -17.75 -44.41
C ARG A 1256 18.16 -17.01 -45.26
N GLY A 1257 17.74 -16.43 -46.38
CA GLY A 1257 18.63 -15.64 -47.23
C GLY A 1257 18.97 -14.30 -46.58
N GLU A 1258 20.22 -13.85 -46.74
CA GLU A 1258 20.59 -12.47 -46.46
C GLU A 1258 19.84 -11.56 -47.45
N GLU A 1259 18.99 -10.65 -46.94
CA GLU A 1259 18.56 -9.50 -47.74
C GLU A 1259 19.79 -8.60 -47.93
N GLU A 1260 20.19 -8.34 -49.18
CA GLU A 1260 21.25 -7.35 -49.46
C GLU A 1260 20.83 -6.00 -48.84
N PRO A 1261 21.70 -5.36 -48.03
CA PRO A 1261 21.36 -4.11 -47.36
C PRO A 1261 21.15 -2.98 -48.37
N SER A 1262 19.91 -2.49 -48.45
CA SER A 1262 19.45 -1.37 -49.30
C SER A 1262 19.75 0.02 -48.74
#